data_AF-A0A8H6PYK7-F1
#
_entry.id   AF-A0A8H6PYK7-F1
#
_cell.length_a   1.000
_cell.length_b   1.000
_cell.length_c   1.000
_cell.angle_alpha   90.00
_cell.angle_beta   90.00
_cell.angle_gamma   90.00
#
_symmetry.space_group_name_H-M   'P 1'
#
loop_
_entity.id
_entity.type
_entity.pdbx_description
1 polymer ?
#
loop_
_entity_poly.entity_id
_entity_poly.type
_entity_poly.pdbx_seq_one_letter_code
_entity_poly.pdbx_strand_id
1 'polypeptide(L)'
;MSSEKEATETKGDLKEEGGDFKHDEILVNPDLLNEAVDGENREHEMGLWQSVKSHPWACLWAFTMCFTIVMESFDMFLNGNFVAQSAFQQRYGVQLADGSHAIPTRWQSALFQSGQCGAFVGVFLAGPITNRIGYRWTTILGLMLMNATIFISFFADSLEVLTVGQALEGVPWGFFIANAPAYASEIVPLALRGACTATLQMSWSIGGIIVAAATYGYNKRDDEWAWRVPLALQWIFPTPLMILLFLAPESPWWLIRRGRKKEALTSIKRLGTKSPEHAQQTLAMMERTVKIEEAMGGTPTLLDLFKGTDLRRTAITCLMYASQNFAGNLIANQATFFFEQAGISHNRSFQLNLINSCLGFIANACSWPLTGWFGRRTIYLWGTAVNITLLIILGICASIPQNSQTNYAQACLGIVISFVFAGAMGPISYTVISETSSVRLRALSTGVGRAAYYVAEIPMIYLASQMLNPTGWNMAGKCGYVWGGTALVCWIMAYFFLPELKHRSYREADILFNRKVPARKFKTTVIDVKDNEVEIFDLSRVTLHLTYGESIMPAYWPGGIPSHIRPHHTPDLSFDEIKEEVKGWLLFVKAGVREDEDDYYELRQRRALVDQWAAATQEFRDSFDERAPIDLPGTEKRIYPSDPDEGLRYPPEARQRMFTNQPGHTGVICLAPVDAAHPANKARWVKFLILLYRYDHESGHCLVNDHTFSVASLNPATTTTASFDDFLPWLYLESALFSGIYLTRGGTVLYLGQLHNHLLVDEQGLRTVRLAIVDYNIDGTVKDVVLWRPFNMFKPYLNLFVNGLSISDVVQGLGGGKFHNQPMDMDLPILDILQHAKAANQLFGTMNLCALEDWKEDIEVYASGYLALEAAGRGLDYDLRNLVAPEEVMMRRKPALRRLLSAHGLPTDRNALFPV
;
A
#
# COMPACT_ATOMS: atom_id res chain seq x y z
N MET A 1 -34.32 45.44 -56.27
CA MET A 1 -34.35 45.28 -54.79
C MET A 1 -32.91 45.06 -54.34
N SER A 2 -32.31 46.16 -53.86
CA SER A 2 -31.06 46.34 -53.05
C SER A 2 -30.04 45.19 -53.04
N SER A 3 -28.98 45.24 -53.86
CA SER A 3 -27.63 45.84 -53.62
C SER A 3 -26.78 45.04 -52.61
N GLU A 4 -25.51 44.68 -52.80
CA GLU A 4 -24.46 44.95 -53.80
C GLU A 4 -23.22 44.09 -53.41
N LYS A 5 -22.48 43.58 -54.40
CA LYS A 5 -20.99 43.46 -54.49
C LYS A 5 -20.28 42.27 -53.81
N GLU A 6 -19.64 41.34 -54.54
CA GLU A 6 -18.35 41.37 -55.30
C GLU A 6 -17.08 41.34 -54.42
N ALA A 7 -16.16 40.40 -54.75
CA ALA A 7 -14.68 40.45 -54.66
C ALA A 7 -13.95 39.34 -53.84
N THR A 8 -13.47 38.33 -54.59
CA THR A 8 -12.07 37.82 -54.74
C THR A 8 -11.10 37.63 -53.55
N GLU A 9 -10.63 36.38 -53.44
CA GLU A 9 -9.24 35.87 -53.31
C GLU A 9 -8.23 36.53 -52.35
N THR A 10 -7.69 35.71 -51.42
CA THR A 10 -6.26 35.31 -51.48
C THR A 10 -5.98 34.08 -50.60
N LYS A 11 -5.24 33.10 -51.13
CA LYS A 11 -4.52 32.08 -50.36
C LYS A 11 -3.50 32.79 -49.45
N GLY A 12 -3.53 32.47 -48.15
CA GLY A 12 -2.50 32.84 -47.19
C GLY A 12 -2.59 31.91 -45.97
N ASP A 13 -1.52 31.12 -45.78
CA ASP A 13 -1.14 30.35 -44.60
C ASP A 13 -1.99 30.53 -43.33
N LEU A 14 -2.83 29.54 -43.02
CA LEU A 14 -3.29 29.32 -41.65
C LEU A 14 -2.35 28.29 -41.01
N LYS A 15 -1.37 28.84 -40.30
CA LYS A 15 -0.48 28.14 -39.38
C LYS A 15 -1.25 27.19 -38.48
N GLU A 16 -0.64 26.03 -38.25
CA GLU A 16 -0.90 25.16 -37.13
C GLU A 16 -0.95 25.95 -35.82
N GLU A 17 -2.13 26.09 -35.23
CA GLU A 17 -2.28 26.31 -33.79
C GLU A 17 -2.71 24.98 -33.16
N GLY A 18 -1.79 24.01 -33.22
CA GLY A 18 -1.75 22.96 -32.23
C GLY A 18 -1.33 23.60 -30.91
N GLY A 19 -2.28 23.81 -30.02
CA GLY A 19 -2.00 24.13 -28.62
C GLY A 19 -1.29 22.94 -27.96
N ASP A 20 0.03 22.90 -28.14
CA ASP A 20 0.94 22.01 -27.43
C ASP A 20 1.00 22.50 -25.97
N PHE A 21 0.05 22.02 -25.15
CA PHE A 21 0.12 22.25 -23.71
C PHE A 21 1.32 21.48 -23.17
N LYS A 22 2.36 22.24 -22.78
CA LYS A 22 3.60 21.72 -22.22
C LYS A 22 3.32 20.77 -21.06
N HIS A 23 3.94 19.60 -21.14
CA HIS A 23 3.79 18.43 -20.26
C HIS A 23 4.15 18.64 -18.78
N ASP A 24 4.64 19.83 -18.40
CA ASP A 24 5.17 20.14 -17.07
C ASP A 24 4.20 20.93 -16.17
N GLU A 25 3.07 21.43 -16.69
CA GLU A 25 2.12 22.25 -15.91
C GLU A 25 1.11 21.44 -15.08
N ILE A 26 1.00 20.12 -15.28
CA ILE A 26 -0.03 19.29 -14.60
C ILE A 26 0.42 18.86 -13.18
N LEU A 27 1.72 18.94 -12.87
CA LEU A 27 2.26 18.60 -11.54
C LEU A 27 2.13 19.74 -10.51
N VAL A 28 1.71 20.94 -10.93
CA VAL A 28 1.74 22.16 -10.11
C VAL A 28 0.36 22.62 -9.63
N ASN A 29 -0.73 22.01 -10.11
CA ASN A 29 -2.07 22.53 -9.85
C ASN A 29 -2.77 21.84 -8.64
N PRO A 30 -2.91 22.53 -7.47
CA PRO A 30 -3.55 21.99 -6.27
C PRO A 30 -5.05 21.67 -6.46
N ASP A 31 -5.73 22.33 -7.40
CA ASP A 31 -7.14 22.10 -7.69
C ASP A 31 -7.39 20.68 -8.24
N LEU A 32 -6.46 20.14 -9.03
CA LEU A 32 -6.55 18.77 -9.57
C LEU A 32 -6.23 17.70 -8.52
N LEU A 33 -5.48 18.03 -7.46
CA LEU A 33 -5.22 17.11 -6.35
C LEU A 33 -6.45 17.03 -5.43
N ASN A 34 -7.08 18.17 -5.15
CA ASN A 34 -8.35 18.24 -4.44
C ASN A 34 -9.47 17.59 -5.25
N GLU A 35 -9.52 17.76 -6.58
CA GLU A 35 -10.47 17.04 -7.45
C GLU A 35 -10.22 15.53 -7.51
N ALA A 36 -8.96 15.07 -7.39
CA ALA A 36 -8.64 13.65 -7.33
C ALA A 36 -9.04 13.03 -5.98
N VAL A 37 -8.81 13.74 -4.88
CA VAL A 37 -9.22 13.34 -3.52
C VAL A 37 -10.75 13.41 -3.37
N ASP A 38 -11.39 14.46 -3.89
CA ASP A 38 -12.85 14.57 -3.98
C ASP A 38 -13.43 13.55 -4.94
N GLY A 39 -12.70 13.16 -5.99
CA GLY A 39 -13.05 12.08 -6.91
C GLY A 39 -13.05 10.71 -6.21
N GLU A 40 -12.00 10.41 -5.44
CA GLU A 40 -11.95 9.21 -4.59
C GLU A 40 -13.03 9.23 -3.50
N ASN A 41 -13.25 10.36 -2.83
CA ASN A 41 -14.29 10.49 -1.81
C ASN A 41 -15.71 10.37 -2.40
N ARG A 42 -15.99 10.98 -3.57
CA ARG A 42 -17.24 10.80 -4.31
C ARG A 42 -17.42 9.36 -4.78
N GLU A 43 -16.36 8.68 -5.19
CA GLU A 43 -16.41 7.24 -5.51
C GLU A 43 -16.69 6.37 -4.28
N HIS A 44 -16.19 6.74 -3.11
CA HIS A 44 -16.46 6.05 -1.84
C HIS A 44 -17.88 6.28 -1.32
N GLU A 45 -18.49 7.44 -1.59
CA GLU A 45 -19.86 7.77 -1.20
C GLU A 45 -20.93 7.21 -2.16
N MET A 46 -20.56 6.84 -3.40
CA MET A 46 -21.50 6.27 -4.37
C MET A 46 -21.90 4.84 -4.03
N GLY A 47 -23.20 4.64 -3.75
CA GLY A 47 -23.77 3.31 -3.53
C GLY A 47 -23.64 2.37 -4.74
N LEU A 48 -23.47 1.07 -4.49
CA LEU A 48 -23.23 0.03 -5.49
C LEU A 48 -24.19 0.07 -6.69
N TRP A 49 -25.49 0.28 -6.44
CA TRP A 49 -26.50 0.39 -7.50
C TRP A 49 -26.41 1.68 -8.32
N GLN A 50 -25.99 2.78 -7.70
CA GLN A 50 -25.78 4.05 -8.38
C GLN A 50 -24.56 3.98 -9.30
N SER A 51 -23.49 3.30 -8.85
CA SER A 51 -22.28 3.04 -9.64
C SER A 51 -22.54 2.14 -10.86
N VAL A 52 -23.39 1.11 -10.73
CA VAL A 52 -23.79 0.28 -11.88
C VAL A 52 -24.56 1.09 -12.93
N LYS A 53 -25.45 1.98 -12.49
CA LYS A 53 -26.24 2.83 -13.40
C LYS A 53 -25.40 3.91 -14.10
N SER A 54 -24.36 4.43 -13.45
CA SER A 54 -23.47 5.44 -14.04
C SER A 54 -22.49 4.84 -15.06
N HIS A 55 -22.09 3.57 -14.89
CA HIS A 55 -21.08 2.91 -15.75
C HIS A 55 -21.57 1.59 -16.38
N PRO A 56 -22.67 1.59 -17.17
CA PRO A 56 -23.28 0.36 -17.67
C PRO A 56 -22.37 -0.40 -18.67
N TRP A 57 -21.60 0.33 -19.48
CA TRP A 57 -20.70 -0.28 -20.46
C TRP A 57 -19.48 -0.94 -19.82
N ALA A 58 -18.88 -0.31 -18.81
CA ALA A 58 -17.82 -0.93 -18.02
C ALA A 58 -18.30 -2.23 -17.36
N CYS A 59 -19.49 -2.22 -16.76
CA CYS A 59 -20.11 -3.41 -16.18
C CYS A 59 -20.34 -4.52 -17.23
N LEU A 60 -20.85 -4.17 -18.42
CA LEU A 60 -21.10 -5.14 -19.49
C LEU A 60 -19.79 -5.83 -19.94
N TRP A 61 -18.72 -5.06 -20.17
CA TRP A 61 -17.44 -5.62 -20.62
C TRP A 61 -16.76 -6.42 -19.51
N ALA A 62 -16.87 -5.98 -18.25
CA ALA A 62 -16.36 -6.74 -17.11
C ALA A 62 -17.10 -8.08 -16.97
N PHE A 63 -18.43 -8.07 -17.07
CA PHE A 63 -19.24 -9.29 -17.03
C PHE A 63 -18.92 -10.23 -18.20
N THR A 64 -18.71 -9.68 -19.40
CA THR A 64 -18.33 -10.45 -20.59
C THR A 64 -17.00 -11.17 -20.38
N MET A 65 -15.99 -10.49 -19.82
CA MET A 65 -14.71 -11.12 -19.48
C MET A 65 -14.86 -12.18 -18.39
N CYS A 66 -15.67 -11.92 -17.35
CA CYS A 66 -15.95 -12.92 -16.31
C CYS A 66 -16.69 -14.15 -16.85
N PHE A 67 -17.42 -14.05 -17.97
CA PHE A 67 -18.08 -15.19 -18.60
C PHE A 67 -17.09 -16.26 -19.13
N THR A 68 -15.82 -15.90 -19.34
CA THR A 68 -14.76 -16.90 -19.62
C THR A 68 -14.53 -17.87 -18.45
N ILE A 69 -14.82 -17.44 -17.22
CA ILE A 69 -14.77 -18.30 -16.02
C ILE A 69 -15.98 -19.23 -15.95
N VAL A 70 -17.14 -18.83 -16.50
CA VAL A 70 -18.31 -19.74 -16.64
C VAL A 70 -17.94 -20.93 -17.52
N MET A 71 -17.18 -20.69 -18.59
CA MET A 71 -16.67 -21.72 -19.48
C MET A 71 -15.66 -22.64 -18.77
N GLU A 72 -14.63 -22.09 -18.12
CA GLU A 72 -13.67 -22.87 -17.30
C GLU A 72 -14.42 -23.77 -16.29
N SER A 73 -15.44 -23.22 -15.64
CA SER A 73 -16.28 -23.96 -14.71
C SER A 73 -17.06 -25.09 -15.38
N PHE A 74 -17.65 -24.85 -16.55
CA PHE A 74 -18.36 -25.87 -17.30
C PHE A 74 -17.42 -27.06 -17.57
N ASP A 75 -16.22 -26.81 -18.08
CA ASP A 75 -15.27 -27.85 -18.45
C ASP A 75 -14.73 -28.63 -17.25
N MET A 76 -14.40 -27.91 -16.16
CA MET A 76 -13.89 -28.54 -14.94
C MET A 76 -14.90 -29.55 -14.35
N PHE A 77 -16.17 -29.15 -14.26
CA PHE A 77 -17.23 -30.02 -13.74
C PHE A 77 -17.69 -31.08 -14.76
N LEU A 78 -17.47 -30.86 -16.06
CA LEU A 78 -17.83 -31.81 -17.11
C LEU A 78 -17.07 -33.12 -16.95
N ASN A 79 -15.76 -33.05 -16.71
CA ASN A 79 -14.94 -34.24 -16.46
C ASN A 79 -15.53 -35.10 -15.32
N GLY A 80 -15.99 -34.46 -14.23
CA GLY A 80 -16.60 -35.12 -13.07
C GLY A 80 -17.82 -35.98 -13.44
N ASN A 81 -18.58 -35.54 -14.43
CA ASN A 81 -19.79 -36.22 -14.90
C ASN A 81 -19.47 -37.34 -15.90
N PHE A 82 -18.43 -37.22 -16.73
CA PHE A 82 -18.05 -38.28 -17.68
C PHE A 82 -17.68 -39.58 -17.00
N VAL A 83 -16.96 -39.50 -15.88
CA VAL A 83 -16.51 -40.71 -15.18
C VAL A 83 -17.68 -41.48 -14.57
N ALA A 84 -18.77 -40.79 -14.23
CA ALA A 84 -20.01 -41.40 -13.75
C ALA A 84 -20.91 -41.92 -14.89
N GLN A 85 -20.71 -41.45 -16.14
CA GLN A 85 -21.61 -41.72 -17.25
C GLN A 85 -21.51 -43.16 -17.80
N SER A 86 -22.65 -43.85 -17.93
CA SER A 86 -22.69 -45.27 -18.31
C SER A 86 -22.11 -45.55 -19.70
N ALA A 87 -22.47 -44.76 -20.71
CA ALA A 87 -21.94 -44.92 -22.08
C ALA A 87 -20.42 -44.71 -22.15
N PHE A 88 -19.89 -43.81 -21.32
CA PHE A 88 -18.45 -43.54 -21.24
C PHE A 88 -17.71 -44.69 -20.53
N GLN A 89 -18.28 -45.21 -19.43
CA GLN A 89 -17.78 -46.39 -18.73
C GLN A 89 -17.78 -47.65 -19.61
N GLN A 90 -18.81 -47.86 -20.44
CA GLN A 90 -18.86 -49.01 -21.35
C GLN A 90 -17.78 -48.95 -22.45
N ARG A 91 -17.47 -47.75 -22.94
CA ARG A 91 -16.48 -47.55 -24.02
C ARG A 91 -15.04 -47.65 -23.51
N TYR A 92 -14.74 -47.02 -22.38
CA TYR A 92 -13.37 -46.79 -21.89
C TYR A 92 -13.06 -47.47 -20.55
N GLY A 93 -14.05 -48.08 -19.89
CA GLY A 93 -13.91 -48.71 -18.59
C GLY A 93 -13.48 -50.17 -18.66
N VAL A 94 -12.92 -50.66 -17.55
CA VAL A 94 -12.57 -52.07 -17.35
C VAL A 94 -13.67 -52.74 -16.54
N GLN A 95 -13.95 -54.00 -16.85
CA GLN A 95 -14.97 -54.78 -16.16
C GLN A 95 -14.47 -55.18 -14.76
N LEU A 96 -15.24 -54.84 -13.72
CA LEU A 96 -14.99 -55.20 -12.32
C LEU A 96 -15.50 -56.62 -12.02
N ALA A 97 -15.12 -57.13 -10.84
CA ALA A 97 -15.51 -58.47 -10.38
C ALA A 97 -17.02 -58.66 -10.17
N ASP A 98 -17.80 -57.57 -10.11
CA ASP A 98 -19.26 -57.55 -10.00
C ASP A 98 -19.98 -57.44 -11.35
N GLY A 99 -19.25 -57.39 -12.46
CA GLY A 99 -19.79 -57.24 -13.82
C GLY A 99 -20.08 -55.80 -14.24
N SER A 100 -19.86 -54.80 -13.38
CA SER A 100 -19.94 -53.38 -13.72
C SER A 100 -18.69 -52.91 -14.46
N HIS A 101 -18.79 -51.84 -15.27
CA HIS A 101 -17.64 -51.21 -15.90
C HIS A 101 -17.30 -49.90 -15.16
N ALA A 102 -16.05 -49.71 -14.77
CA ALA A 102 -15.60 -48.43 -14.24
C ALA A 102 -14.27 -48.00 -14.88
N ILE A 103 -14.05 -46.69 -14.92
CA ILE A 103 -12.79 -46.14 -15.41
C ILE A 103 -11.68 -46.44 -14.39
N PRO A 104 -10.54 -47.01 -14.81
CA PRO A 104 -9.40 -47.24 -13.93
C PRO A 104 -8.96 -45.95 -13.24
N THR A 105 -8.58 -46.02 -11.95
CA THR A 105 -8.24 -44.82 -11.17
C THR A 105 -7.13 -43.98 -11.81
N ARG A 106 -6.14 -44.62 -12.44
CA ARG A 106 -5.06 -43.91 -13.15
C ARG A 106 -5.58 -42.94 -14.21
N TRP A 107 -6.62 -43.33 -14.95
CA TRP A 107 -7.20 -42.55 -16.03
C TRP A 107 -8.22 -41.53 -15.51
N GLN A 108 -8.98 -41.90 -14.48
CA GLN A 108 -9.88 -40.96 -13.80
C GLN A 108 -9.09 -39.79 -13.19
N SER A 109 -8.02 -40.07 -12.43
CA SER A 109 -7.14 -39.02 -11.89
C SER A 109 -6.45 -38.23 -13.00
N ALA A 110 -5.97 -38.90 -14.06
CA ALA A 110 -5.35 -38.22 -15.20
C ALA A 110 -6.31 -37.22 -15.88
N LEU A 111 -7.56 -37.61 -16.13
CA LEU A 111 -8.57 -36.74 -16.72
C LEU A 111 -8.85 -35.53 -15.81
N PHE A 112 -9.04 -35.74 -14.50
CA PHE A 112 -9.30 -34.63 -13.57
C PHE A 112 -8.10 -33.68 -13.36
N GLN A 113 -6.87 -34.20 -13.37
CA GLN A 113 -5.68 -33.38 -13.11
C GLN A 113 -5.13 -32.72 -14.37
N SER A 114 -5.39 -33.28 -15.56
CA SER A 114 -4.82 -32.83 -16.83
C SER A 114 -5.08 -31.35 -17.09
N GLY A 115 -6.35 -30.92 -17.02
CA GLY A 115 -6.74 -29.52 -17.17
C GLY A 115 -6.11 -28.60 -16.13
N GLN A 116 -5.96 -29.05 -14.87
CA GLN A 116 -5.32 -28.25 -13.82
C GLN A 116 -3.81 -28.08 -14.04
N CYS A 117 -3.13 -29.12 -14.53
CA CYS A 117 -1.73 -29.03 -14.94
C CYS A 117 -1.55 -28.05 -16.11
N GLY A 118 -2.46 -28.07 -17.08
CA GLY A 118 -2.49 -27.10 -18.18
C GLY A 118 -2.71 -25.67 -17.68
N ALA A 119 -3.67 -25.48 -16.77
CA ALA A 119 -4.00 -24.19 -16.18
C ALA A 119 -2.84 -23.61 -15.35
N PHE A 120 -2.12 -24.46 -14.62
CA PHE A 120 -0.90 -24.06 -13.93
C PHE A 120 0.13 -23.46 -14.89
N VAL A 121 0.40 -24.13 -16.02
CA VAL A 121 1.30 -23.60 -17.07
C VAL A 121 0.72 -22.31 -17.68
N GLY A 122 -0.58 -22.29 -17.96
CA GLY A 122 -1.29 -21.14 -18.50
C GLY A 122 -1.16 -19.89 -17.64
N VAL A 123 -1.26 -19.99 -16.32
CA VAL A 123 -1.13 -18.84 -15.40
C VAL A 123 0.26 -18.20 -15.46
N PHE A 124 1.34 -19.00 -15.58
CA PHE A 124 2.70 -18.43 -15.73
C PHE A 124 2.91 -17.78 -17.09
N LEU A 125 2.27 -18.30 -18.14
CA LEU A 125 2.32 -17.72 -19.48
C LEU A 125 1.45 -16.45 -19.60
N ALA A 126 0.36 -16.35 -18.83
CA ALA A 126 -0.59 -15.26 -18.90
C ALA A 126 0.08 -13.89 -18.68
N GLY A 127 0.87 -13.74 -17.62
CA GLY A 127 1.50 -12.47 -17.26
C GLY A 127 2.39 -11.88 -18.38
N PRO A 128 3.43 -12.60 -18.85
CA PRO A 128 4.29 -12.13 -19.93
C PRO A 128 3.54 -11.84 -21.24
N ILE A 129 2.54 -12.66 -21.58
CA ILE A 129 1.76 -12.49 -22.81
C ILE A 129 0.87 -11.25 -22.68
N THR A 130 0.07 -11.13 -21.61
CA THR A 130 -0.80 -9.97 -21.35
C THR A 130 -0.02 -8.67 -21.30
N ASN A 131 1.16 -8.66 -20.67
CA ASN A 131 2.02 -7.48 -20.67
C ASN A 131 2.48 -7.07 -22.07
N ARG A 132 2.67 -8.03 -23.00
CA ARG A 132 3.09 -7.75 -24.37
C ARG A 132 1.96 -7.32 -25.30
N ILE A 133 0.86 -8.07 -25.33
CA ILE A 133 -0.20 -7.91 -26.34
C ILE A 133 -1.51 -7.31 -25.80
N GLY A 134 -1.66 -7.16 -24.49
CA GLY A 134 -2.84 -6.59 -23.83
C GLY A 134 -3.84 -7.66 -23.37
N TYR A 135 -4.80 -7.25 -22.54
CA TYR A 135 -5.80 -8.16 -21.97
C TYR A 135 -6.75 -8.68 -23.04
N ARG A 136 -7.22 -7.81 -23.94
CA ARG A 136 -8.18 -8.17 -24.99
C ARG A 136 -7.61 -9.25 -25.90
N TRP A 137 -6.42 -9.02 -26.45
CA TRP A 137 -5.82 -9.95 -27.40
C TRP A 137 -5.35 -11.25 -26.75
N THR A 138 -4.91 -11.20 -25.49
CA THR A 138 -4.55 -12.42 -24.75
C THR A 138 -5.77 -13.29 -24.49
N THR A 139 -6.92 -12.70 -24.13
CA THR A 139 -8.15 -13.47 -23.98
C THR A 139 -8.65 -14.03 -25.32
N ILE A 140 -8.57 -13.26 -26.41
CA ILE A 140 -8.92 -13.78 -27.76
C ILE A 140 -8.01 -14.96 -28.14
N LEU A 141 -6.70 -14.85 -27.91
CA LEU A 141 -5.76 -15.95 -28.13
C LEU A 141 -6.15 -17.18 -27.29
N GLY A 142 -6.51 -16.99 -26.02
CA GLY A 142 -7.02 -18.05 -25.16
C GLY A 142 -8.28 -18.71 -25.74
N LEU A 143 -9.24 -17.94 -26.24
CA LEU A 143 -10.48 -18.48 -26.82
C LEU A 143 -10.25 -19.19 -28.16
N MET A 144 -9.28 -18.73 -28.96
CA MET A 144 -8.85 -19.42 -30.18
C MET A 144 -8.20 -20.76 -29.85
N LEU A 145 -7.28 -20.77 -28.87
CA LEU A 145 -6.66 -21.99 -28.37
C LEU A 145 -7.72 -22.94 -27.83
N MET A 146 -8.68 -22.44 -27.06
CA MET A 146 -9.78 -23.24 -26.52
C MET A 146 -10.59 -23.93 -27.62
N ASN A 147 -10.97 -23.19 -28.68
CA ASN A 147 -11.66 -23.80 -29.82
C ASN A 147 -10.85 -24.93 -30.48
N ALA A 148 -9.53 -24.75 -30.60
CA ALA A 148 -8.64 -25.75 -31.17
C ALA A 148 -8.45 -26.97 -30.26
N THR A 149 -8.39 -26.79 -28.95
CA THR A 149 -8.19 -27.89 -27.99
C THR A 149 -9.46 -28.69 -27.76
N ILE A 150 -10.64 -28.05 -27.74
CA ILE A 150 -11.95 -28.74 -27.72
C ILE A 150 -12.07 -29.69 -28.92
N PHE A 151 -11.54 -29.30 -30.09
CA PHE A 151 -11.53 -30.17 -31.28
C PHE A 151 -10.76 -31.47 -31.03
N ILE A 152 -9.64 -31.42 -30.31
CA ILE A 152 -8.87 -32.61 -29.96
C ILE A 152 -9.68 -33.52 -29.02
N SER A 153 -10.30 -32.96 -27.98
CA SER A 153 -11.12 -33.73 -27.02
C SER A 153 -12.38 -34.32 -27.65
N PHE A 154 -13.03 -33.61 -28.57
CA PHE A 154 -14.24 -34.08 -29.24
C PHE A 154 -13.98 -35.26 -30.19
N PHE A 155 -12.85 -35.25 -30.90
CA PHE A 155 -12.43 -36.33 -31.81
C PHE A 155 -11.53 -37.37 -31.14
N ALA A 156 -11.39 -37.35 -29.81
CA ALA A 156 -10.57 -38.31 -29.10
C ALA A 156 -11.23 -39.71 -29.10
N ASP A 157 -10.59 -40.65 -29.80
CA ASP A 157 -10.99 -42.07 -29.82
C ASP A 157 -10.29 -42.91 -28.74
N SER A 158 -9.43 -42.30 -27.92
CA SER A 158 -8.71 -42.97 -26.83
C SER A 158 -8.60 -42.07 -25.59
N LEU A 159 -8.44 -42.70 -24.41
CA LEU A 159 -8.27 -41.97 -23.14
C LEU A 159 -6.98 -41.16 -23.11
N GLU A 160 -5.93 -41.63 -23.78
CA GLU A 160 -4.66 -40.91 -23.94
C GLU A 160 -4.89 -39.58 -24.66
N VAL A 161 -5.54 -39.61 -25.83
CA VAL A 161 -5.81 -38.42 -26.64
C VAL A 161 -6.75 -37.47 -25.91
N LEU A 162 -7.77 -38.00 -25.23
CA LEU A 162 -8.68 -37.19 -24.42
C LEU A 162 -7.94 -36.49 -23.27
N THR A 163 -7.06 -37.19 -22.57
CA THR A 163 -6.25 -36.61 -21.48
C THR A 163 -5.31 -35.53 -21.99
N VAL A 164 -4.70 -35.72 -23.16
CA VAL A 164 -3.85 -34.68 -23.80
C VAL A 164 -4.70 -33.48 -24.23
N GLY A 165 -5.88 -33.72 -24.81
CA GLY A 165 -6.83 -32.67 -25.16
C GLY A 165 -7.21 -31.81 -23.96
N GLN A 166 -7.60 -32.46 -22.85
CA GLN A 166 -7.91 -31.80 -21.58
C GLN A 166 -6.71 -31.05 -20.97
N ALA A 167 -5.50 -31.60 -21.07
CA ALA A 167 -4.29 -30.89 -20.63
C ALA A 167 -4.03 -29.61 -21.44
N LEU A 168 -4.30 -29.65 -22.75
CA LEU A 168 -4.15 -28.48 -23.62
C LEU A 168 -5.29 -27.46 -23.40
N GLU A 169 -6.53 -27.91 -23.14
CA GLU A 169 -7.66 -27.05 -22.73
C GLU A 169 -7.37 -26.27 -21.45
N GLY A 170 -6.58 -26.85 -20.55
CA GLY A 170 -6.16 -26.19 -19.32
C GLY A 170 -5.35 -24.90 -19.57
N VAL A 171 -4.53 -24.82 -20.62
CA VAL A 171 -3.67 -23.64 -20.86
C VAL A 171 -4.50 -22.35 -21.05
N PRO A 172 -5.55 -22.33 -21.90
CA PRO A 172 -6.54 -21.25 -21.94
C PRO A 172 -7.16 -20.88 -20.59
N TRP A 173 -7.53 -21.85 -19.75
CA TRP A 173 -8.10 -21.57 -18.43
C TRP A 173 -7.17 -20.70 -17.58
N GLY A 174 -5.87 -20.99 -17.62
CA GLY A 174 -4.85 -20.18 -16.95
C GLY A 174 -4.79 -18.73 -17.44
N PHE A 175 -5.05 -18.47 -18.72
CA PHE A 175 -5.16 -17.10 -19.24
C PHE A 175 -6.42 -16.40 -18.73
N PHE A 176 -7.56 -17.10 -18.71
CA PHE A 176 -8.84 -16.52 -18.30
C PHE A 176 -8.85 -16.15 -16.82
N ILE A 177 -8.38 -17.04 -15.95
CA ILE A 177 -8.39 -16.80 -14.50
C ILE A 177 -7.46 -15.66 -14.09
N ALA A 178 -6.37 -15.42 -14.83
CA ALA A 178 -5.47 -14.31 -14.59
C ALA A 178 -6.02 -12.99 -15.17
N ASN A 179 -6.52 -13.02 -16.40
CA ASN A 179 -6.90 -11.80 -17.13
C ASN A 179 -8.27 -11.26 -16.77
N ALA A 180 -9.27 -12.12 -16.53
CA ALA A 180 -10.63 -11.68 -16.24
C ALA A 180 -10.73 -10.75 -15.01
N PRO A 181 -10.21 -11.13 -13.82
CA PRO A 181 -10.27 -10.25 -12.64
C PRO A 181 -9.42 -8.99 -12.82
N ALA A 182 -8.25 -9.10 -13.44
CA ALA A 182 -7.34 -7.97 -13.64
C ALA A 182 -7.97 -6.94 -14.59
N TYR A 183 -8.46 -7.36 -15.75
CA TYR A 183 -9.16 -6.49 -16.69
C TYR A 183 -10.39 -5.86 -16.06
N ALA A 184 -11.25 -6.65 -15.38
CA ALA A 184 -12.43 -6.13 -14.71
C ALA A 184 -12.06 -5.03 -13.70
N SER A 185 -11.01 -5.23 -12.89
CA SER A 185 -10.56 -4.24 -11.92
C SER A 185 -10.02 -2.94 -12.56
N GLU A 186 -9.46 -3.01 -13.76
CA GLU A 186 -8.91 -1.85 -14.47
C GLU A 186 -9.99 -1.03 -15.17
N ILE A 187 -11.11 -1.63 -15.57
CA ILE A 187 -12.19 -0.92 -16.29
C ILE A 187 -13.36 -0.46 -15.42
N VAL A 188 -13.57 -1.08 -14.24
CA VAL A 188 -14.66 -0.69 -13.33
C VAL A 188 -14.17 0.29 -12.25
N PRO A 189 -15.02 1.24 -11.83
CA PRO A 189 -14.71 2.18 -10.75
C PRO A 189 -14.47 1.44 -9.42
N LEU A 190 -13.76 2.07 -8.49
CA LEU A 190 -13.30 1.44 -7.24
C LEU A 190 -14.44 0.78 -6.45
N ALA A 191 -15.60 1.44 -6.37
CA ALA A 191 -16.79 0.96 -5.69
C ALA A 191 -17.35 -0.38 -6.22
N LEU A 192 -17.12 -0.69 -7.50
CA LEU A 192 -17.63 -1.91 -8.15
C LEU A 192 -16.63 -3.06 -8.15
N ARG A 193 -15.35 -2.81 -7.81
CA ARG A 193 -14.29 -3.84 -7.88
C ARG A 193 -14.58 -5.03 -6.97
N GLY A 194 -15.07 -4.79 -5.75
CA GLY A 194 -15.45 -5.86 -4.82
C GLY A 194 -16.61 -6.72 -5.32
N ALA A 195 -17.64 -6.09 -5.91
CA ALA A 195 -18.76 -6.82 -6.51
C ALA A 195 -18.32 -7.62 -7.75
N CYS A 196 -17.40 -7.08 -8.57
CA CYS A 196 -16.83 -7.80 -9.70
C CYS A 196 -16.08 -9.07 -9.26
N THR A 197 -15.35 -9.02 -8.14
CA THR A 197 -14.69 -10.22 -7.59
C THR A 197 -15.69 -11.25 -7.09
N ALA A 198 -16.85 -10.83 -6.55
CA ALA A 198 -17.92 -11.75 -6.13
C ALA A 198 -18.59 -12.44 -7.34
N THR A 199 -18.67 -11.76 -8.49
CA THR A 199 -19.16 -12.33 -9.75
C THR A 199 -18.30 -13.49 -10.25
N LEU A 200 -17.01 -13.55 -9.89
CA LEU A 200 -16.15 -14.68 -10.25
C LEU A 200 -16.67 -15.99 -9.64
N GLN A 201 -16.97 -15.99 -8.34
CA GLN A 201 -17.54 -17.17 -7.69
C GLN A 201 -18.93 -17.51 -8.24
N MET A 202 -19.72 -16.48 -8.62
CA MET A 202 -21.03 -16.69 -9.26
C MET A 202 -20.91 -17.38 -10.61
N SER A 203 -19.87 -17.04 -11.36
CA SER A 203 -19.57 -17.65 -12.66
C SER A 203 -19.30 -19.15 -12.54
N TRP A 204 -18.62 -19.58 -11.47
CA TRP A 204 -18.44 -21.01 -11.16
C TRP A 204 -19.77 -21.74 -10.90
N SER A 205 -20.70 -21.11 -10.19
CA SER A 205 -22.02 -21.74 -9.95
C SER A 205 -22.84 -21.85 -11.23
N ILE A 206 -22.80 -20.82 -12.11
CA ILE A 206 -23.52 -20.83 -13.39
C ILE A 206 -22.98 -21.93 -14.31
N GLY A 207 -21.66 -22.05 -14.44
CA GLY A 207 -21.03 -23.10 -15.26
C GLY A 207 -21.42 -24.50 -14.78
N GLY A 208 -21.37 -24.72 -13.46
CA GLY A 208 -21.82 -25.95 -12.82
C GLY A 208 -23.29 -26.32 -13.12
N ILE A 209 -24.20 -25.35 -13.09
CA ILE A 209 -25.62 -25.59 -13.43
C ILE A 209 -25.77 -26.01 -14.89
N ILE A 210 -25.12 -25.31 -15.83
CA ILE A 210 -25.26 -25.60 -17.26
C ILE A 210 -24.77 -27.01 -17.57
N VAL A 211 -23.61 -27.40 -17.03
CA VAL A 211 -23.07 -28.75 -17.25
C VAL A 211 -23.89 -29.84 -16.55
N ALA A 212 -24.36 -29.60 -15.32
CA ALA A 212 -25.20 -30.56 -14.61
C ALA A 212 -26.55 -30.76 -15.34
N ALA A 213 -27.13 -29.69 -15.90
CA ALA A 213 -28.36 -29.77 -16.68
C ALA A 213 -28.15 -30.49 -18.01
N ALA A 214 -27.07 -30.18 -18.74
CA ALA A 214 -26.73 -30.85 -19.99
C ALA A 214 -26.49 -32.35 -19.77
N THR A 215 -25.64 -32.71 -18.81
CA THR A 215 -25.31 -34.11 -18.52
C THR A 215 -26.51 -34.88 -17.97
N TYR A 216 -27.37 -34.27 -17.15
CA TYR A 216 -28.64 -34.89 -16.75
C TYR A 216 -29.59 -35.16 -17.93
N GLY A 217 -29.64 -34.25 -18.92
CA GLY A 217 -30.46 -34.42 -20.12
C GLY A 217 -29.98 -35.57 -21.02
N TYR A 218 -28.67 -35.78 -21.10
CA TYR A 218 -28.06 -36.80 -21.97
C TYR A 218 -27.69 -38.11 -21.26
N ASN A 219 -27.82 -38.22 -19.93
CA ASN A 219 -27.42 -39.42 -19.19
C ASN A 219 -28.24 -40.69 -19.52
N LYS A 220 -29.47 -40.55 -20.03
CA LYS A 220 -30.33 -41.68 -20.41
C LYS A 220 -30.04 -42.23 -21.81
N ARG A 221 -29.14 -41.61 -22.57
CA ARG A 221 -28.71 -42.14 -23.87
C ARG A 221 -27.55 -43.09 -23.65
N ASP A 222 -27.64 -44.23 -24.33
CA ASP A 222 -26.58 -45.26 -24.33
C ASP A 222 -25.65 -45.13 -25.55
N ASP A 223 -25.94 -44.21 -26.48
CA ASP A 223 -25.14 -43.95 -27.68
C ASP A 223 -23.86 -43.14 -27.36
N GLU A 224 -22.89 -43.17 -28.27
CA GLU A 224 -21.67 -42.36 -28.19
C GLU A 224 -21.92 -40.84 -28.07
N TRP A 225 -23.06 -40.38 -28.58
CA TRP A 225 -23.50 -38.99 -28.46
C TRP A 225 -23.80 -38.57 -27.02
N ALA A 226 -23.99 -39.51 -26.10
CA ALA A 226 -24.26 -39.20 -24.71
C ALA A 226 -23.12 -38.40 -24.05
N TRP A 227 -21.86 -38.69 -24.40
CA TRP A 227 -20.68 -37.97 -23.89
C TRP A 227 -20.08 -36.98 -24.91
N ARG A 228 -20.23 -37.22 -26.23
CA ARG A 228 -19.78 -36.29 -27.27
C ARG A 228 -20.60 -34.99 -27.34
N VAL A 229 -21.91 -35.01 -27.07
CA VAL A 229 -22.74 -33.79 -27.10
C VAL A 229 -22.34 -32.80 -25.98
N PRO A 230 -22.17 -33.22 -24.71
CA PRO A 230 -21.64 -32.33 -23.68
C PRO A 230 -20.26 -31.72 -24.01
N LEU A 231 -19.36 -32.46 -24.68
CA LEU A 231 -18.11 -31.90 -25.22
C LEU A 231 -18.38 -30.87 -26.31
N ALA A 232 -19.25 -31.16 -27.28
CA ALA A 232 -19.58 -30.22 -28.35
C ALA A 232 -20.26 -28.93 -27.83
N LEU A 233 -21.01 -29.02 -26.72
CA LEU A 233 -21.61 -27.87 -26.07
C LEU A 233 -20.56 -26.87 -25.56
N GLN A 234 -19.32 -27.27 -25.33
CA GLN A 234 -18.23 -26.35 -24.97
C GLN A 234 -18.05 -25.25 -26.01
N TRP A 235 -18.24 -25.53 -27.31
CA TRP A 235 -18.11 -24.54 -28.39
C TRP A 235 -19.15 -23.40 -28.35
N ILE A 236 -20.23 -23.54 -27.57
CA ILE A 236 -21.23 -22.47 -27.43
C ILE A 236 -20.67 -21.24 -26.70
N PHE A 237 -19.61 -21.39 -25.91
CA PHE A 237 -19.01 -20.31 -25.14
C PHE A 237 -17.90 -19.56 -25.91
N PRO A 238 -16.80 -20.21 -26.37
CA PRO A 238 -15.63 -19.50 -26.85
C PRO A 238 -15.87 -18.75 -28.14
N THR A 239 -16.68 -19.29 -29.06
CA THR A 239 -16.93 -18.65 -30.37
C THR A 239 -17.73 -17.35 -30.26
N PRO A 240 -18.90 -17.30 -29.59
CA PRO A 240 -19.61 -16.05 -29.37
C PRO A 240 -18.84 -15.05 -28.50
N LEU A 241 -18.15 -15.52 -27.46
CA LEU A 241 -17.33 -14.65 -26.60
C LEU A 241 -16.16 -14.02 -27.36
N MET A 242 -15.53 -14.76 -28.26
CA MET A 242 -14.44 -14.24 -29.09
C MET A 242 -14.94 -13.11 -29.99
N ILE A 243 -16.12 -13.25 -30.61
CA ILE A 243 -16.73 -12.20 -31.42
C ILE A 243 -17.07 -10.97 -30.55
N LEU A 244 -17.63 -11.18 -29.37
CA LEU A 244 -18.01 -10.10 -28.46
C LEU A 244 -16.78 -9.37 -27.89
N LEU A 245 -15.73 -10.10 -27.52
CA LEU A 245 -14.47 -9.55 -27.00
C LEU A 245 -13.62 -8.88 -28.07
N PHE A 246 -13.77 -9.25 -29.35
CA PHE A 246 -13.18 -8.49 -30.45
C PHE A 246 -13.71 -7.04 -30.46
N LEU A 247 -14.97 -6.84 -30.07
CA LEU A 247 -15.58 -5.52 -29.92
C LEU A 247 -15.19 -4.85 -28.59
N ALA A 248 -14.69 -5.57 -27.59
CA ALA A 248 -14.34 -4.98 -26.31
C ALA A 248 -13.22 -3.92 -26.45
N PRO A 249 -13.23 -2.86 -25.62
CA PRO A 249 -12.09 -1.97 -25.49
C PRO A 249 -10.92 -2.70 -24.83
N GLU A 250 -9.69 -2.25 -25.06
CA GLU A 250 -8.52 -2.69 -24.28
C GLU A 250 -8.43 -1.88 -22.99
N SER A 251 -7.79 -2.41 -21.95
CA SER A 251 -7.67 -1.68 -20.68
C SER A 251 -6.98 -0.31 -20.86
N PRO A 252 -7.58 0.80 -20.38
CA PRO A 252 -6.96 2.11 -20.46
C PRO A 252 -5.66 2.19 -19.64
N TRP A 253 -5.60 1.53 -18.48
CA TRP A 253 -4.39 1.46 -17.65
C TRP A 253 -3.24 0.76 -18.36
N TRP A 254 -3.51 -0.36 -19.02
CA TRP A 254 -2.50 -1.07 -19.81
C TRP A 254 -2.00 -0.22 -20.98
N LEU A 255 -2.90 0.46 -21.69
CA LEU A 255 -2.54 1.32 -22.82
C LEU A 255 -1.65 2.50 -22.39
N ILE A 256 -1.92 3.11 -21.23
CA ILE A 256 -1.11 4.20 -20.67
C ILE A 256 0.28 3.70 -20.27
N ARG A 257 0.38 2.56 -19.58
CA ARG A 257 1.66 1.91 -19.23
C ARG A 257 2.50 1.53 -20.46
N ARG A 258 1.88 1.36 -21.63
CA ARG A 258 2.56 1.10 -22.91
C ARG A 258 2.80 2.37 -23.75
N GLY A 259 2.49 3.55 -23.21
CA GLY A 259 2.63 4.85 -23.90
C GLY A 259 1.60 5.11 -25.00
N ARG A 260 0.56 4.28 -25.14
CA ARG A 260 -0.47 4.36 -26.21
C ARG A 260 -1.63 5.28 -25.83
N LYS A 261 -1.34 6.57 -25.59
CA LYS A 261 -2.29 7.56 -25.05
C LYS A 261 -3.55 7.75 -25.91
N LYS A 262 -3.41 7.81 -27.24
CA LYS A 262 -4.54 8.01 -28.16
C LYS A 262 -5.58 6.88 -28.05
N GLU A 263 -5.10 5.65 -27.95
CA GLU A 263 -5.95 4.48 -27.80
C GLU A 263 -6.55 4.39 -26.39
N ALA A 264 -5.81 4.79 -25.36
CA ALA A 264 -6.33 4.88 -24.00
C ALA A 264 -7.53 5.85 -23.93
N LEU A 265 -7.44 7.01 -24.57
CA LEU A 265 -8.53 7.97 -24.67
C LEU A 265 -9.75 7.39 -25.41
N THR A 266 -9.54 6.65 -26.50
CA THR A 266 -10.62 5.93 -27.19
C THR A 266 -11.26 4.88 -26.27
N SER A 267 -10.46 4.14 -25.50
CA SER A 267 -10.95 3.15 -24.54
C SER A 267 -11.82 3.78 -23.46
N ILE A 268 -11.36 4.87 -22.83
CA ILE A 268 -12.10 5.61 -21.79
C ILE A 268 -13.46 6.09 -22.33
N LYS A 269 -13.50 6.65 -23.55
CA LYS A 269 -14.75 7.08 -24.20
C LYS A 269 -15.72 5.92 -24.41
N ARG A 270 -15.23 4.72 -24.75
CA ARG A 270 -16.06 3.52 -24.95
C ARG A 270 -16.57 2.91 -23.64
N LEU A 271 -15.91 3.17 -22.52
CA LEU A 271 -16.27 2.64 -21.19
C LEU A 271 -17.36 3.44 -20.48
N GLY A 272 -17.65 4.67 -20.89
CA GLY A 272 -18.82 5.40 -20.38
C GLY A 272 -18.70 6.93 -20.34
N THR A 273 -17.53 7.50 -20.57
CA THR A 273 -17.32 8.94 -20.45
C THR A 273 -17.87 9.69 -21.67
N LYS A 274 -19.08 10.26 -21.56
CA LYS A 274 -19.76 10.96 -22.65
C LYS A 274 -19.17 12.34 -22.98
N SER A 275 -18.55 13.02 -22.02
CA SER A 275 -17.89 14.31 -22.25
C SER A 275 -16.44 14.10 -22.70
N PRO A 276 -16.01 14.68 -23.84
CA PRO A 276 -14.63 14.66 -24.28
C PRO A 276 -13.66 15.22 -23.24
N GLU A 277 -14.06 16.27 -22.52
CA GLU A 277 -13.26 16.93 -21.48
C GLU A 277 -13.03 16.01 -20.29
N HIS A 278 -14.09 15.34 -19.83
CA HIS A 278 -13.98 14.42 -18.70
C HIS A 278 -13.11 13.19 -19.04
N ALA A 279 -13.17 12.71 -20.29
CA ALA A 279 -12.29 11.63 -20.73
C ALA A 279 -10.81 12.05 -20.76
N GLN A 280 -10.54 13.31 -21.10
CA GLN A 280 -9.19 13.89 -21.09
C GLN A 280 -8.67 14.04 -19.65
N GLN A 281 -9.52 14.50 -18.73
CA GLN A 281 -9.22 14.58 -17.30
C GLN A 281 -8.91 13.19 -16.71
N THR A 282 -9.73 12.17 -17.01
CA THR A 282 -9.48 10.78 -16.57
C THR A 282 -8.15 10.25 -17.11
N LEU A 283 -7.83 10.53 -18.38
CA LEU A 283 -6.55 10.13 -18.97
C LEU A 283 -5.36 10.79 -18.26
N ALA A 284 -5.45 12.09 -17.98
CA ALA A 284 -4.40 12.84 -17.30
C ALA A 284 -4.20 12.33 -15.86
N MET A 285 -5.29 12.03 -15.13
CA MET A 285 -5.23 11.42 -13.80
C MET A 285 -4.55 10.05 -13.85
N MET A 286 -4.97 9.16 -14.75
CA MET A 286 -4.35 7.83 -14.87
C MET A 286 -2.86 7.89 -15.25
N GLU A 287 -2.47 8.82 -16.14
CA GLU A 287 -1.07 9.03 -16.52
C GLU A 287 -0.23 9.52 -15.33
N ARG A 288 -0.77 10.46 -14.54
CA ARG A 288 -0.13 10.94 -13.32
C ARG A 288 0.08 9.80 -12.33
N THR A 289 -0.94 8.98 -12.10
CA THR A 289 -0.86 7.84 -11.17
C THR A 289 0.21 6.84 -11.61
N VAL A 290 0.28 6.50 -12.90
CA VAL A 290 1.32 5.60 -13.42
C VAL A 290 2.73 6.19 -13.25
N LYS A 291 2.92 7.49 -13.49
CA LYS A 291 4.22 8.15 -13.28
C LYS A 291 4.63 8.21 -11.81
N ILE A 292 3.69 8.43 -10.90
CA ILE A 292 3.93 8.38 -9.45
C ILE A 292 4.30 6.95 -9.03
N GLU A 293 3.60 5.92 -9.55
CA GLU A 293 3.95 4.51 -9.32
C GLU A 293 5.37 4.18 -9.82
N GLU A 294 5.77 4.70 -11.00
CA GLU A 294 7.12 4.53 -11.56
C GLU A 294 8.18 5.22 -10.70
N ALA A 295 7.90 6.43 -10.21
CA ALA A 295 8.80 7.22 -9.37
C ALA A 295 8.99 6.67 -7.95
N MET A 296 7.94 6.08 -7.35
CA MET A 296 7.97 5.57 -5.96
C MET A 296 8.55 4.16 -5.82
N GLY A 297 8.81 3.41 -6.90
CA GLY A 297 9.35 2.06 -6.74
C GLY A 297 9.43 1.13 -7.95
N GLY A 298 9.57 1.66 -9.17
CA GLY A 298 9.82 0.85 -10.38
C GLY A 298 8.68 -0.11 -10.77
N THR A 299 8.91 -0.90 -11.83
CA THR A 299 7.94 -1.89 -12.28
C THR A 299 7.83 -3.03 -11.26
N PRO A 300 6.62 -3.40 -10.81
CA PRO A 300 6.45 -4.43 -9.78
C PRO A 300 7.04 -5.76 -10.25
N THR A 301 7.98 -6.29 -9.49
CA THR A 301 8.63 -7.57 -9.80
C THR A 301 8.08 -8.69 -8.93
N LEU A 302 8.18 -9.94 -9.41
CA LEU A 302 7.77 -11.11 -8.65
C LEU A 302 8.54 -11.23 -7.30
N LEU A 303 9.77 -10.72 -7.26
CA LEU A 303 10.59 -10.70 -6.05
C LEU A 303 10.06 -9.75 -4.97
N ASP A 304 9.30 -8.71 -5.35
CA ASP A 304 8.74 -7.77 -4.39
C ASP A 304 7.62 -8.39 -3.55
N LEU A 305 6.96 -9.44 -4.06
CA LEU A 305 5.98 -10.24 -3.29
C LEU A 305 6.60 -10.92 -2.07
N PHE A 306 7.91 -11.17 -2.09
CA PHE A 306 8.62 -11.90 -1.04
C PHE A 306 9.37 -10.98 -0.06
N LYS A 307 9.22 -9.66 -0.19
CA LYS A 307 9.90 -8.67 0.66
C LYS A 307 8.99 -8.14 1.76
N GLY A 308 9.54 -7.96 2.96
CA GLY A 308 8.93 -7.17 4.04
C GLY A 308 7.48 -7.55 4.36
N THR A 309 6.60 -6.56 4.28
CA THR A 309 5.18 -6.65 4.65
C THR A 309 4.34 -7.33 3.57
N ASP A 310 4.75 -7.27 2.31
CA ASP A 310 4.10 -7.92 1.18
C ASP A 310 4.27 -9.45 1.21
N LEU A 311 5.33 -9.99 1.83
CA LEU A 311 5.47 -11.43 2.07
C LEU A 311 4.32 -11.96 2.93
N ARG A 312 3.98 -11.26 4.01
CA ARG A 312 2.88 -11.65 4.89
C ARG A 312 1.55 -11.62 4.16
N ARG A 313 1.31 -10.61 3.32
CA ARG A 313 0.09 -10.50 2.50
C ARG A 313 -0.01 -11.63 1.49
N THR A 314 1.08 -11.89 0.77
CA THR A 314 1.15 -12.95 -0.23
C THR A 314 0.95 -14.34 0.41
N ALA A 315 1.51 -14.57 1.59
CA ALA A 315 1.31 -15.81 2.34
C ALA A 315 -0.16 -16.01 2.74
N ILE A 316 -0.86 -14.96 3.18
CA ILE A 316 -2.31 -15.03 3.48
C ILE A 316 -3.09 -15.33 2.20
N THR A 317 -2.80 -14.65 1.08
CA THR A 317 -3.42 -14.91 -0.21
C THR A 317 -3.23 -16.36 -0.68
N CYS A 318 -2.02 -16.91 -0.57
CA CYS A 318 -1.74 -18.30 -0.91
C CYS A 318 -2.48 -19.28 0.01
N LEU A 319 -2.52 -19.01 1.31
CA LEU A 319 -3.24 -19.83 2.28
C LEU A 319 -4.75 -19.87 1.97
N MET A 320 -5.36 -18.75 1.64
CA MET A 320 -6.80 -18.65 1.32
C MET A 320 -7.19 -19.33 0.01
N TYR A 321 -6.28 -19.31 -0.97
CA TYR A 321 -6.47 -20.09 -2.19
C TYR A 321 -6.34 -21.59 -1.88
N ALA A 322 -5.23 -22.01 -1.27
CA ALA A 322 -4.97 -23.42 -1.02
C ALA A 322 -6.01 -24.06 -0.09
N SER A 323 -6.49 -23.34 0.93
CA SER A 323 -7.44 -23.85 1.93
C SER A 323 -8.76 -24.35 1.35
N GLN A 324 -9.20 -23.81 0.20
CA GLN A 324 -10.40 -24.26 -0.49
C GLN A 324 -10.31 -25.75 -0.88
N ASN A 325 -9.14 -26.21 -1.33
CA ASN A 325 -8.92 -27.61 -1.70
C ASN A 325 -8.91 -28.54 -0.48
N PHE A 326 -8.37 -28.08 0.64
CA PHE A 326 -8.30 -28.84 1.89
C PHE A 326 -9.62 -28.92 2.66
N ALA A 327 -10.65 -28.18 2.23
CA ALA A 327 -11.95 -28.08 2.89
C ALA A 327 -13.05 -28.93 2.24
N GLY A 328 -12.68 -29.88 1.37
CA GLY A 328 -13.63 -30.80 0.75
C GLY A 328 -14.30 -30.28 -0.52
N ASN A 329 -13.79 -29.19 -1.14
CA ASN A 329 -14.26 -28.70 -2.45
C ASN A 329 -14.27 -29.81 -3.52
N LEU A 330 -13.32 -30.73 -3.44
CA LEU A 330 -13.18 -31.84 -4.38
C LEU A 330 -14.35 -32.84 -4.35
N ILE A 331 -15.13 -32.88 -3.26
CA ILE A 331 -16.39 -33.64 -3.20
C ILE A 331 -17.43 -32.99 -4.13
N ALA A 332 -17.51 -31.66 -4.14
CA ALA A 332 -18.42 -30.94 -5.03
C ALA A 332 -18.01 -31.08 -6.50
N ASN A 333 -16.70 -31.06 -6.79
CA ASN A 333 -16.17 -31.27 -8.16
C ASN A 333 -16.49 -32.66 -8.73
N GLN A 334 -16.72 -33.65 -7.87
CA GLN A 334 -17.04 -35.04 -8.24
C GLN A 334 -18.41 -35.47 -7.67
N ALA A 335 -19.36 -34.55 -7.52
CA ALA A 335 -20.60 -34.78 -6.78
C ALA A 335 -21.44 -35.97 -7.34
N THR A 336 -21.60 -36.08 -8.65
CA THR A 336 -22.34 -37.19 -9.28
C THR A 336 -21.70 -38.54 -8.93
N PHE A 337 -20.37 -38.64 -9.08
CA PHE A 337 -19.62 -39.84 -8.72
C PHE A 337 -19.72 -40.14 -7.23
N PHE A 338 -19.61 -39.12 -6.37
CA PHE A 338 -19.78 -39.27 -4.92
C PHE A 338 -21.16 -39.85 -4.56
N PHE A 339 -22.24 -39.36 -5.16
CA PHE A 339 -23.59 -39.86 -4.88
C PHE A 339 -23.78 -41.31 -5.33
N GLU A 340 -23.22 -41.71 -6.48
CA GLU A 340 -23.21 -43.12 -6.91
C GLU A 340 -22.46 -44.01 -5.93
N GLN A 341 -21.30 -43.56 -5.46
CA GLN A 341 -20.48 -44.28 -4.48
C GLN A 341 -21.09 -44.33 -3.08
N ALA A 342 -21.94 -43.35 -2.75
CA ALA A 342 -22.80 -43.39 -1.58
C ALA A 342 -24.01 -44.34 -1.74
N GLY A 343 -24.14 -45.03 -2.88
CA GLY A 343 -25.20 -46.02 -3.14
C GLY A 343 -26.51 -45.40 -3.62
N ILE A 344 -26.49 -44.20 -4.20
CA ILE A 344 -27.64 -43.61 -4.91
C ILE A 344 -27.67 -44.10 -6.35
N SER A 345 -28.86 -44.31 -6.90
CA SER A 345 -29.02 -44.78 -8.28
C SER A 345 -28.50 -43.76 -9.30
N HIS A 346 -27.89 -44.23 -10.38
CA HIS A 346 -27.25 -43.43 -11.45
C HIS A 346 -28.06 -42.19 -11.87
N ASN A 347 -29.28 -42.36 -12.38
CA ASN A 347 -30.11 -41.24 -12.82
C ASN A 347 -30.46 -40.25 -11.68
N ARG A 348 -30.63 -40.76 -10.44
CA ARG A 348 -30.88 -39.90 -9.28
C ARG A 348 -29.63 -39.12 -8.87
N SER A 349 -28.44 -39.70 -9.00
CA SER A 349 -27.16 -39.02 -8.73
C SER A 349 -26.96 -37.79 -9.62
N PHE A 350 -27.24 -37.89 -10.93
CA PHE A 350 -27.21 -36.72 -11.83
C PHE A 350 -28.28 -35.68 -11.46
N GLN A 351 -29.49 -36.11 -11.05
CA GLN A 351 -30.53 -35.19 -10.57
C GLN A 351 -30.09 -34.45 -9.30
N LEU A 352 -29.48 -35.17 -8.34
CA LEU A 352 -28.95 -34.57 -7.12
C LEU A 352 -27.79 -33.63 -7.40
N ASN A 353 -26.94 -33.91 -8.39
CA ASN A 353 -25.88 -32.99 -8.81
C ASN A 353 -26.44 -31.68 -9.39
N LEU A 354 -27.51 -31.75 -10.19
CA LEU A 354 -28.21 -30.56 -10.68
C LEU A 354 -28.81 -29.75 -9.51
N ILE A 355 -29.45 -30.42 -8.55
CA ILE A 355 -29.97 -29.77 -7.33
C ILE A 355 -28.83 -29.13 -6.54
N ASN A 356 -27.71 -29.83 -6.37
CA ASN A 356 -26.52 -29.34 -5.68
C ASN A 356 -25.97 -28.06 -6.33
N SER A 357 -25.89 -28.03 -7.66
CA SER A 357 -25.42 -26.87 -8.43
C SER A 357 -26.37 -25.67 -8.29
N CYS A 358 -27.68 -25.88 -8.36
CA CYS A 358 -28.69 -24.84 -8.14
C CYS A 358 -28.65 -24.28 -6.71
N LEU A 359 -28.51 -25.14 -5.71
CA LEU A 359 -28.36 -24.73 -4.31
C LEU A 359 -27.05 -23.99 -4.07
N GLY A 360 -25.97 -24.37 -4.76
CA GLY A 360 -24.69 -23.64 -4.74
C GLY A 360 -24.83 -22.21 -5.25
N PHE A 361 -25.58 -22.00 -6.35
CA PHE A 361 -25.88 -20.66 -6.84
C PHE A 361 -26.68 -19.82 -5.83
N ILE A 362 -27.70 -20.41 -5.21
CA ILE A 362 -28.49 -19.74 -4.16
C ILE A 362 -27.59 -19.41 -2.95
N ALA A 363 -26.74 -20.34 -2.52
CA ALA A 363 -25.81 -20.12 -1.40
C ALA A 363 -24.88 -18.94 -1.67
N ASN A 364 -24.35 -18.85 -2.89
CA ASN A 364 -23.47 -17.77 -3.29
C ASN A 364 -24.22 -16.43 -3.34
N ALA A 365 -25.46 -16.41 -3.84
CA ALA A 365 -26.31 -15.22 -3.80
C ALA A 365 -26.60 -14.77 -2.35
N CYS A 366 -26.80 -15.71 -1.43
CA CYS A 366 -26.96 -15.44 0.00
C CYS A 366 -25.66 -14.96 0.67
N SER A 367 -24.50 -15.20 0.08
CA SER A 367 -23.21 -14.74 0.61
C SER A 367 -23.05 -13.22 0.57
N TRP A 368 -23.68 -12.55 -0.40
CA TRP A 368 -23.60 -11.09 -0.55
C TRP A 368 -24.18 -10.33 0.66
N PRO A 369 -25.43 -10.56 1.09
CA PRO A 369 -25.96 -9.92 2.30
C PRO A 369 -25.21 -10.38 3.55
N LEU A 370 -24.75 -11.63 3.61
CA LEU A 370 -23.98 -12.16 4.74
C LEU A 370 -22.67 -11.37 4.95
N THR A 371 -21.99 -11.02 3.86
CA THR A 371 -20.75 -10.21 3.86
C THR A 371 -21.01 -8.76 4.27
N GLY A 372 -22.22 -8.24 4.04
CA GLY A 372 -22.65 -6.93 4.54
C GLY A 372 -22.84 -6.92 6.06
N TRP A 373 -23.46 -7.96 6.62
CA TRP A 373 -23.75 -8.04 8.05
C TRP A 373 -22.54 -8.46 8.89
N PHE A 374 -21.80 -9.49 8.47
CA PHE A 374 -20.72 -10.08 9.24
C PHE A 374 -19.33 -9.74 8.68
N GLY A 375 -18.30 -9.86 9.53
CA GLY A 375 -16.90 -9.70 9.15
C GLY A 375 -16.37 -10.86 8.34
N ARG A 376 -15.34 -10.62 7.50
CA ARG A 376 -14.82 -11.59 6.53
C ARG A 376 -14.15 -12.74 7.29
N ARG A 377 -13.38 -12.41 8.33
CA ARG A 377 -12.75 -13.39 9.22
C ARG A 377 -13.80 -14.24 9.95
N THR A 378 -14.87 -13.61 10.43
CA THR A 378 -15.95 -14.30 11.15
C THR A 378 -16.68 -15.30 10.25
N ILE A 379 -17.06 -14.91 9.03
CA ILE A 379 -17.77 -15.79 8.09
C ILE A 379 -16.88 -16.98 7.73
N TYR A 380 -15.59 -16.74 7.43
CA TYR A 380 -14.68 -17.81 7.06
C TYR A 380 -14.47 -18.82 8.20
N LEU A 381 -14.20 -18.35 9.43
CA LEU A 381 -13.94 -19.23 10.57
C LEU A 381 -15.17 -20.04 10.98
N TRP A 382 -16.34 -19.41 11.08
CA TRP A 382 -17.57 -20.12 11.44
C TRP A 382 -18.05 -21.02 10.30
N GLY A 383 -17.99 -20.57 9.05
CA GLY A 383 -18.33 -21.38 7.89
C GLY A 383 -17.47 -22.63 7.78
N THR A 384 -16.16 -22.48 7.99
CA THR A 384 -15.23 -23.62 7.97
C THR A 384 -15.44 -24.54 9.19
N ALA A 385 -15.74 -24.01 10.38
CA ALA A 385 -16.03 -24.83 11.56
C ALA A 385 -17.32 -25.68 11.40
N VAL A 386 -18.37 -25.09 10.82
CA VAL A 386 -19.60 -25.80 10.46
C VAL A 386 -19.30 -26.86 9.41
N ASN A 387 -18.51 -26.53 8.39
CA ASN A 387 -18.10 -27.47 7.35
C ASN A 387 -17.31 -28.67 7.91
N ILE A 388 -16.33 -28.43 8.80
CA ILE A 388 -15.58 -29.49 9.51
C ILE A 388 -16.55 -30.41 10.25
N THR A 389 -17.49 -29.83 11.00
CA THR A 389 -18.46 -30.60 11.78
C THR A 389 -19.30 -31.50 10.86
N LEU A 390 -19.79 -30.96 9.74
CA LEU A 390 -20.56 -31.73 8.76
C LEU A 390 -19.74 -32.81 8.06
N LEU A 391 -18.48 -32.54 7.73
CA LEU A 391 -17.55 -33.52 7.14
C LEU A 391 -17.27 -34.69 8.10
N ILE A 392 -17.10 -34.42 9.39
CA ILE A 392 -16.95 -35.48 10.40
C ILE A 392 -18.25 -36.28 10.56
N ILE A 393 -19.42 -35.61 10.56
CA ILE A 393 -20.73 -36.29 10.59
C ILE A 393 -20.91 -37.18 9.35
N LEU A 394 -20.49 -36.72 8.17
CA LEU A 394 -20.50 -37.52 6.95
C LEU A 394 -19.65 -38.79 7.09
N GLY A 395 -18.43 -38.67 7.63
CA GLY A 395 -17.56 -39.81 7.90
C GLY A 395 -18.16 -40.81 8.91
N ILE A 396 -18.83 -40.31 9.95
CA ILE A 396 -19.55 -41.13 10.94
C ILE A 396 -20.72 -41.87 10.26
N CYS A 397 -21.52 -41.17 9.46
CA CYS A 397 -22.66 -41.75 8.74
C CYS A 397 -22.21 -42.89 7.80
N ALA A 398 -21.08 -42.70 7.11
CA ALA A 398 -20.47 -43.71 6.25
C ALA A 398 -19.81 -44.90 7.00
N SER A 399 -19.65 -44.79 8.33
CA SER A 399 -19.10 -45.85 9.18
C SER A 399 -20.17 -46.76 9.79
N ILE A 400 -21.44 -46.34 9.74
CA ILE A 400 -22.61 -47.11 10.15
C ILE A 400 -23.00 -48.10 9.03
N PRO A 401 -23.64 -49.25 9.32
CA PRO A 401 -24.13 -50.15 8.29
C PRO A 401 -24.96 -49.44 7.21
N GLN A 402 -24.65 -49.72 5.95
CA GLN A 402 -25.23 -49.05 4.79
C GLN A 402 -26.62 -49.62 4.46
N ASN A 403 -27.61 -48.74 4.40
CA ASN A 403 -28.98 -49.02 4.04
C ASN A 403 -29.52 -47.85 3.20
N SER A 404 -30.71 -47.98 2.60
CA SER A 404 -31.24 -46.91 1.76
C SER A 404 -31.36 -45.56 2.49
N GLN A 405 -31.65 -45.55 3.80
CA GLN A 405 -31.76 -44.32 4.59
C GLN A 405 -30.41 -43.67 4.85
N THR A 406 -29.36 -44.44 5.17
CA THR A 406 -28.01 -43.92 5.39
C THR A 406 -27.36 -43.45 4.09
N ASN A 407 -27.70 -44.05 2.94
CA ASN A 407 -27.29 -43.57 1.62
C ASN A 407 -27.90 -42.18 1.32
N TYR A 408 -29.22 -42.00 1.56
CA TYR A 408 -29.86 -40.70 1.42
C TYR A 408 -29.33 -39.67 2.43
N ALA A 409 -29.02 -40.08 3.66
CA ALA A 409 -28.41 -39.20 4.65
C ALA A 409 -27.03 -38.68 4.19
N GLN A 410 -26.18 -39.54 3.62
CA GLN A 410 -24.89 -39.14 3.05
C GLN A 410 -25.06 -38.18 1.87
N ALA A 411 -26.01 -38.44 0.97
CA ALA A 411 -26.28 -37.55 -0.15
C ALA A 411 -26.76 -36.15 0.31
N CYS A 412 -27.70 -36.11 1.26
CA CYS A 412 -28.18 -34.85 1.87
C CYS A 412 -27.04 -34.10 2.56
N LEU A 413 -26.20 -34.80 3.33
CA LEU A 413 -25.02 -34.20 3.98
C LEU A 413 -24.05 -33.62 2.94
N GLY A 414 -23.77 -34.33 1.85
CA GLY A 414 -22.92 -33.83 0.76
C GLY A 414 -23.45 -32.55 0.11
N ILE A 415 -24.77 -32.44 -0.06
CA ILE A 415 -25.43 -31.22 -0.56
C ILE A 415 -25.31 -30.08 0.45
N VAL A 416 -25.54 -30.34 1.74
CA VAL A 416 -25.43 -29.31 2.80
C VAL A 416 -23.99 -28.83 2.95
N ILE A 417 -23.00 -29.74 2.87
CA ILE A 417 -21.57 -29.41 2.85
C ILE A 417 -21.25 -28.49 1.67
N SER A 418 -21.70 -28.85 0.47
CA SER A 418 -21.51 -28.03 -0.74
C SER A 418 -22.17 -26.66 -0.60
N PHE A 419 -23.37 -26.59 -0.01
CA PHE A 419 -24.09 -25.34 0.25
C PHE A 419 -23.33 -24.43 1.23
N VAL A 420 -22.83 -24.97 2.35
CA VAL A 420 -22.04 -24.20 3.33
C VAL A 420 -20.74 -23.71 2.70
N PHE A 421 -20.06 -24.57 1.93
CA PHE A 421 -18.84 -24.20 1.21
C PHE A 421 -19.09 -23.07 0.21
N ALA A 422 -20.12 -23.19 -0.64
CA ALA A 422 -20.47 -22.21 -1.66
C ALA A 422 -20.99 -20.88 -1.08
N GLY A 423 -21.61 -20.89 0.10
CA GLY A 423 -22.13 -19.69 0.75
C GLY A 423 -21.13 -18.95 1.64
N ALA A 424 -20.16 -19.66 2.21
CA ALA A 424 -19.18 -19.07 3.14
C ALA A 424 -17.76 -19.12 2.60
N MET A 425 -17.18 -20.30 2.40
CA MET A 425 -15.74 -20.44 2.15
C MET A 425 -15.34 -19.93 0.76
N GLY A 426 -16.08 -20.29 -0.30
CA GLY A 426 -15.76 -19.89 -1.67
C GLY A 426 -15.77 -18.35 -1.85
N PRO A 427 -16.91 -17.68 -1.67
CA PRO A 427 -17.03 -16.24 -1.97
C PRO A 427 -16.13 -15.37 -1.08
N ILE A 428 -16.00 -15.72 0.21
CA ILE A 428 -15.16 -14.96 1.14
C ILE A 428 -13.68 -15.13 0.83
N SER A 429 -13.24 -16.29 0.35
CA SER A 429 -11.84 -16.48 -0.02
C SER A 429 -11.43 -15.48 -1.11
N TYR A 430 -12.21 -15.38 -2.19
CA TYR A 430 -11.95 -14.40 -3.25
C TYR A 430 -11.99 -12.94 -2.77
N THR A 431 -12.90 -12.62 -1.84
CA THR A 431 -13.00 -11.29 -1.25
C THR A 431 -11.77 -10.95 -0.39
N VAL A 432 -11.31 -11.88 0.45
CA VAL A 432 -10.12 -11.70 1.29
C VAL A 432 -8.87 -11.53 0.43
N ILE A 433 -8.75 -12.30 -0.65
CA ILE A 433 -7.62 -12.23 -1.58
C ILE A 433 -7.50 -10.84 -2.20
N SER A 434 -8.62 -10.26 -2.64
CA SER A 434 -8.63 -8.93 -3.25
C SER A 434 -8.39 -7.82 -2.23
N GLU A 435 -8.89 -7.96 -0.99
CA GLU A 435 -8.72 -6.97 0.09
C GLU A 435 -7.34 -7.02 0.77
N THR A 436 -6.67 -8.19 0.82
CA THR A 436 -5.36 -8.35 1.49
C THR A 436 -4.19 -7.87 0.64
N SER A 437 -4.31 -8.02 -0.68
CA SER A 437 -3.25 -7.66 -1.63
C SER A 437 -3.06 -6.16 -1.75
N SER A 438 -1.81 -5.69 -1.70
CA SER A 438 -1.48 -4.28 -1.94
C SER A 438 -1.86 -3.90 -3.37
N VAL A 439 -2.32 -2.66 -3.56
CA VAL A 439 -2.84 -2.20 -4.87
C VAL A 439 -1.81 -2.40 -5.98
N ARG A 440 -0.53 -2.08 -5.67
CA ARG A 440 0.60 -2.24 -6.60
C ARG A 440 0.89 -3.68 -7.01
N LEU A 441 0.81 -4.64 -6.07
CA LEU A 441 1.18 -6.03 -6.31
C LEU A 441 -0.02 -6.96 -6.56
N ARG A 442 -1.25 -6.44 -6.55
CA ARG A 442 -2.49 -7.22 -6.60
C ARG A 442 -2.56 -8.26 -7.72
N ALA A 443 -2.20 -7.87 -8.95
CA ALA A 443 -2.20 -8.78 -10.09
C ALA A 443 -1.20 -9.94 -9.90
N LEU A 444 0.00 -9.64 -9.40
CA LEU A 444 1.03 -10.64 -9.12
C LEU A 444 0.66 -11.52 -7.92
N SER A 445 0.16 -10.95 -6.83
CA SER A 445 -0.29 -11.70 -5.65
C SER A 445 -1.44 -12.66 -5.98
N THR A 446 -2.39 -12.22 -6.82
CA THR A 446 -3.50 -13.06 -7.29
C THR A 446 -2.99 -14.20 -8.17
N GLY A 447 -2.06 -13.91 -9.10
CA GLY A 447 -1.45 -14.92 -9.96
C GLY A 447 -0.66 -15.98 -9.16
N VAL A 448 0.21 -15.56 -8.25
CA VAL A 448 0.97 -16.47 -7.38
C VAL A 448 0.04 -17.24 -6.43
N GLY A 449 -0.99 -16.58 -5.90
CA GLY A 449 -2.03 -17.23 -5.10
C GLY A 449 -2.77 -18.32 -5.86
N ARG A 450 -3.12 -18.07 -7.12
CA ARG A 450 -3.76 -19.07 -7.98
C ARG A 450 -2.80 -20.19 -8.39
N ALA A 451 -1.51 -19.90 -8.59
CA ALA A 451 -0.50 -20.94 -8.77
C ALA A 451 -0.42 -21.84 -7.52
N ALA A 452 -0.46 -21.27 -6.31
CA ALA A 452 -0.50 -22.03 -5.06
C ALA A 452 -1.78 -22.87 -4.92
N TYR A 453 -2.92 -22.39 -5.42
CA TYR A 453 -4.16 -23.18 -5.53
C TYR A 453 -3.91 -24.47 -6.34
N TYR A 454 -3.34 -24.37 -7.54
CA TYR A 454 -3.10 -25.55 -8.39
C TYR A 454 -2.06 -26.52 -7.80
N VAL A 455 -1.00 -25.99 -7.18
CA VAL A 455 -0.01 -26.83 -6.48
C VAL A 455 -0.65 -27.63 -5.35
N ALA A 456 -1.61 -27.06 -4.63
CA ALA A 456 -2.37 -27.76 -3.61
C ALA A 456 -3.45 -28.69 -4.21
N GLU A 457 -4.10 -28.27 -5.30
CA GLU A 457 -5.23 -28.98 -5.91
C GLU A 457 -4.80 -30.28 -6.61
N ILE A 458 -3.72 -30.26 -7.40
CA ILE A 458 -3.31 -31.41 -8.23
C ILE A 458 -3.09 -32.69 -7.38
N PRO A 459 -2.30 -32.67 -6.27
CA PRO A 459 -2.17 -33.85 -5.41
C PRO A 459 -3.48 -34.23 -4.71
N MET A 460 -4.31 -33.24 -4.36
CA MET A 460 -5.56 -33.46 -3.66
C MET A 460 -6.62 -34.09 -4.57
N ILE A 461 -6.64 -33.77 -5.87
CA ILE A 461 -7.49 -34.44 -6.87
C ILE A 461 -7.13 -35.93 -6.94
N TYR A 462 -5.84 -36.26 -7.02
CA TYR A 462 -5.38 -37.64 -7.01
C TYR A 462 -5.84 -38.37 -5.74
N LEU A 463 -5.65 -37.75 -4.56
CA LEU A 463 -6.09 -38.29 -3.29
C LEU A 463 -7.61 -38.51 -3.26
N ALA A 464 -8.39 -37.53 -3.71
CA ALA A 464 -9.85 -37.59 -3.77
C ALA A 464 -10.34 -38.76 -4.65
N SER A 465 -9.76 -38.92 -5.84
CA SER A 465 -10.13 -40.02 -6.74
C SER A 465 -9.76 -41.40 -6.14
N GLN A 466 -8.60 -41.53 -5.50
CA GLN A 466 -8.20 -42.77 -4.82
C GLN A 466 -9.15 -43.11 -3.67
N MET A 467 -9.59 -42.11 -2.92
CA MET A 467 -10.53 -42.30 -1.81
C MET A 467 -11.92 -42.71 -2.28
N LEU A 468 -12.40 -42.16 -3.41
CA LEU A 468 -13.76 -42.39 -3.89
C LEU A 468 -13.89 -43.65 -4.76
N ASN A 469 -12.87 -44.02 -5.54
CA ASN A 469 -12.97 -45.09 -6.54
C ASN A 469 -12.93 -46.51 -5.89
N PRO A 470 -13.74 -47.49 -6.34
CA PRO A 470 -13.72 -48.85 -5.78
C PRO A 470 -12.42 -49.60 -6.08
N THR A 471 -11.73 -49.23 -7.16
CA THR A 471 -10.41 -49.77 -7.54
C THR A 471 -9.25 -49.14 -6.75
N GLY A 472 -9.54 -48.09 -5.97
CA GLY A 472 -8.60 -47.45 -5.03
C GLY A 472 -8.86 -47.87 -3.58
N TRP A 473 -8.92 -46.89 -2.67
CA TRP A 473 -9.15 -47.11 -1.23
C TRP A 473 -10.63 -47.33 -0.85
N ASN A 474 -11.55 -47.11 -1.79
CA ASN A 474 -13.00 -47.34 -1.63
C ASN A 474 -13.56 -46.82 -0.28
N MET A 475 -13.18 -45.60 0.09
CA MET A 475 -13.61 -44.99 1.34
C MET A 475 -15.01 -44.38 1.24
N ALA A 476 -15.52 -44.11 0.03
CA ALA A 476 -16.82 -43.47 -0.22
C ALA A 476 -17.05 -42.29 0.75
N GLY A 477 -18.15 -42.25 1.50
CA GLY A 477 -18.44 -41.20 2.48
C GLY A 477 -17.45 -41.06 3.65
N LYS A 478 -16.60 -42.07 3.93
CA LYS A 478 -15.55 -41.99 4.97
C LYS A 478 -14.47 -40.97 4.62
N CYS A 479 -14.44 -40.48 3.38
CA CYS A 479 -13.58 -39.38 2.99
C CYS A 479 -13.78 -38.12 3.84
N GLY A 480 -14.96 -37.95 4.46
CA GLY A 480 -15.27 -36.86 5.38
C GLY A 480 -14.28 -36.74 6.55
N TYR A 481 -13.69 -37.84 7.04
CA TYR A 481 -12.68 -37.77 8.10
C TYR A 481 -11.39 -37.09 7.66
N VAL A 482 -10.90 -37.41 6.46
CA VAL A 482 -9.66 -36.85 5.92
C VAL A 482 -9.86 -35.36 5.62
N TRP A 483 -10.93 -35.02 4.90
CA TRP A 483 -11.24 -33.63 4.58
C TRP A 483 -11.57 -32.78 5.81
N GLY A 484 -12.25 -33.36 6.80
CA GLY A 484 -12.48 -32.69 8.09
C GLY A 484 -11.17 -32.42 8.85
N GLY A 485 -10.22 -33.36 8.82
CA GLY A 485 -8.90 -33.21 9.43
C GLY A 485 -8.04 -32.14 8.73
N THR A 486 -7.99 -32.14 7.40
CA THR A 486 -7.24 -31.12 6.65
C THR A 486 -7.88 -29.74 6.74
N ALA A 487 -9.21 -29.68 6.78
CA ALA A 487 -9.95 -28.45 7.00
C ALA A 487 -9.69 -27.88 8.40
N LEU A 488 -9.53 -28.72 9.43
CA LEU A 488 -9.19 -28.29 10.79
C LEU A 488 -7.82 -27.62 10.85
N VAL A 489 -6.81 -28.16 10.15
CA VAL A 489 -5.49 -27.52 10.05
C VAL A 489 -5.60 -26.16 9.38
N CYS A 490 -6.35 -26.07 8.28
CA CYS A 490 -6.61 -24.79 7.60
C CYS A 490 -7.36 -23.79 8.48
N TRP A 491 -8.29 -24.27 9.31
CA TRP A 491 -9.04 -23.46 10.27
C TRP A 491 -8.12 -22.89 11.35
N ILE A 492 -7.21 -23.70 11.91
CA ILE A 492 -6.21 -23.26 12.90
C ILE A 492 -5.30 -22.19 12.28
N MET A 493 -4.80 -22.43 11.07
CA MET A 493 -3.97 -21.45 10.35
C MET A 493 -4.72 -20.15 10.09
N ALA A 494 -5.95 -20.22 9.58
CA ALA A 494 -6.78 -19.04 9.38
C ALA A 494 -7.06 -18.30 10.70
N TYR A 495 -7.25 -19.02 11.81
CA TYR A 495 -7.46 -18.40 13.12
C TYR A 495 -6.26 -17.52 13.53
N PHE A 496 -5.01 -17.94 13.28
CA PHE A 496 -3.84 -17.13 13.64
C PHE A 496 -3.50 -16.06 12.60
N PHE A 497 -3.61 -16.36 11.31
CA PHE A 497 -3.03 -15.52 10.25
C PHE A 497 -4.04 -14.62 9.52
N LEU A 498 -5.33 -14.96 9.46
CA LEU A 498 -6.33 -14.22 8.69
C LEU A 498 -6.79 -12.93 9.41
N PRO A 499 -6.49 -11.72 8.92
CA PRO A 499 -6.97 -10.48 9.56
C PRO A 499 -8.46 -10.24 9.31
N GLU A 500 -9.08 -9.38 10.12
CA GLU A 500 -10.41 -8.83 9.80
C GLU A 500 -10.24 -7.54 9.00
N LEU A 501 -10.79 -7.51 7.79
CA LEU A 501 -10.67 -6.41 6.82
C LEU A 501 -12.01 -5.67 6.59
N LYS A 502 -13.09 -6.09 7.25
CA LYS A 502 -14.39 -5.40 7.14
C LYS A 502 -14.25 -3.92 7.59
N HIS A 503 -14.79 -3.02 6.77
CA HIS A 503 -14.78 -1.56 6.99
C HIS A 503 -13.39 -0.92 7.04
N ARG A 504 -12.37 -1.59 6.47
CA ARG A 504 -11.03 -1.01 6.30
C ARG A 504 -10.84 -0.60 4.86
N SER A 505 -10.39 0.63 4.64
CA SER A 505 -9.91 1.06 3.32
C SER A 505 -8.63 0.32 2.95
N TYR A 506 -8.29 0.25 1.66
CA TYR A 506 -7.01 -0.32 1.21
C TYR A 506 -5.82 0.40 1.88
N ARG A 507 -5.95 1.71 2.07
CA ARG A 507 -4.99 2.56 2.77
C ARG A 507 -4.82 2.16 4.24
N GLU A 508 -5.92 1.97 4.97
CA GLU A 508 -5.89 1.48 6.36
C GLU A 508 -5.29 0.07 6.47
N ALA A 509 -5.63 -0.82 5.53
CA ALA A 509 -5.02 -2.14 5.48
C ALA A 509 -3.50 -2.02 5.29
N ASP A 510 -3.05 -1.12 4.42
CA ASP A 510 -1.62 -0.86 4.21
C ASP A 510 -0.90 -0.42 5.48
N ILE A 511 -1.49 0.52 6.21
CA ILE A 511 -0.97 1.00 7.51
C ILE A 511 -0.86 -0.15 8.51
N LEU A 512 -1.89 -0.99 8.65
CA LEU A 512 -1.89 -2.10 9.61
C LEU A 512 -0.84 -3.16 9.29
N PHE A 513 -0.64 -3.46 8.00
CA PHE A 513 0.40 -4.39 7.56
C PHE A 513 1.79 -3.80 7.78
N ASN A 514 2.00 -2.50 7.51
CA ASN A 514 3.26 -1.80 7.72
C ASN A 514 3.63 -1.69 9.20
N ARG A 515 2.65 -1.41 10.06
CA ARG A 515 2.79 -1.43 11.54
C ARG A 515 2.98 -2.84 12.11
N LYS A 516 3.03 -3.89 11.27
CA LYS A 516 3.18 -5.30 11.65
C LYS A 516 2.19 -5.74 12.73
N VAL A 517 0.98 -5.17 12.75
CA VAL A 517 -0.03 -5.46 13.78
C VAL A 517 -0.42 -6.95 13.70
N PRO A 518 -0.58 -7.66 14.83
CA PRO A 518 -1.07 -9.04 14.81
C PRO A 518 -2.45 -9.13 14.14
N ALA A 519 -2.68 -10.16 13.30
CA ALA A 519 -3.92 -10.29 12.51
C ALA A 519 -5.21 -10.20 13.36
N ARG A 520 -5.14 -10.62 14.63
CA ARG A 520 -6.26 -10.57 15.59
C ARG A 520 -6.61 -9.18 16.08
N LYS A 521 -5.68 -8.22 16.04
CA LYS A 521 -5.88 -6.86 16.55
C LYS A 521 -6.36 -5.88 15.47
N PHE A 522 -6.43 -6.29 14.20
CA PHE A 522 -6.89 -5.46 13.08
C PHE A 522 -8.27 -4.81 13.31
N LYS A 523 -9.17 -5.53 13.99
CA LYS A 523 -10.51 -4.99 14.34
C LYS A 523 -10.45 -3.90 15.41
N THR A 524 -9.56 -4.02 16.39
CA THR A 524 -9.49 -3.15 17.58
C THR A 524 -8.52 -1.99 17.43
N THR A 525 -7.57 -2.08 16.50
CA THR A 525 -6.60 -1.02 16.24
C THR A 525 -7.30 0.15 15.56
N VAL A 526 -7.38 1.28 16.25
CA VAL A 526 -7.84 2.55 15.67
C VAL A 526 -6.72 3.05 14.75
N ILE A 527 -7.12 3.48 13.55
CA ILE A 527 -6.22 4.07 12.57
C ILE A 527 -6.74 5.47 12.36
N ASP A 528 -5.93 6.46 12.71
CA ASP A 528 -6.27 7.85 12.47
C ASP A 528 -6.12 8.16 10.97
N VAL A 529 -6.93 9.07 10.42
CA VAL A 529 -6.90 9.45 9.00
C VAL A 529 -5.50 9.97 8.62
N LYS A 530 -4.74 10.45 9.60
CA LYS A 530 -3.39 11.00 9.49
C LYS A 530 -2.25 9.97 9.70
N ASP A 531 -2.54 8.67 9.86
CA ASP A 531 -1.53 7.68 10.28
C ASP A 531 -0.48 7.29 9.22
N ASN A 532 -0.72 7.61 7.93
CA ASN A 532 0.28 7.54 6.85
C ASN A 532 0.83 8.92 6.46
N GLU A 533 0.37 9.97 7.14
CA GLU A 533 0.88 11.30 6.94
C GLU A 533 2.26 11.44 7.57
N VAL A 534 2.68 10.59 8.50
CA VAL A 534 3.99 10.76 9.16
C VAL A 534 5.19 10.62 8.19
N GLU A 535 5.08 9.90 7.06
CA GLU A 535 6.19 9.82 6.08
C GLU A 535 6.04 10.74 4.85
N ILE A 536 4.81 11.17 4.50
CA ILE A 536 4.56 12.07 3.34
C ILE A 536 4.21 13.51 3.77
N PHE A 537 3.64 13.72 4.96
CA PHE A 537 3.38 15.04 5.53
C PHE A 537 4.61 15.74 6.09
N ASP A 538 5.68 15.00 6.39
CA ASP A 538 6.92 15.65 6.84
C ASP A 538 7.55 16.49 5.71
N LEU A 539 7.33 16.08 4.45
CA LEU A 539 7.80 16.81 3.26
C LEU A 539 6.81 17.90 2.77
N SER A 540 5.50 17.70 2.94
CA SER A 540 4.49 18.62 2.38
C SER A 540 4.10 19.78 3.31
N ARG A 541 4.24 19.64 4.64
CA ARG A 541 3.91 20.72 5.59
C ARG A 541 4.98 21.79 5.74
N VAL A 542 6.24 21.51 5.39
CA VAL A 542 7.28 22.57 5.29
C VAL A 542 6.99 23.54 4.13
N THR A 543 6.16 23.14 3.15
CA THR A 543 5.94 23.91 1.91
C THR A 543 4.60 24.67 1.87
N LEU A 544 3.64 24.38 2.75
CA LEU A 544 2.24 24.82 2.62
C LEU A 544 1.87 26.11 3.41
N HIS A 545 2.83 26.95 3.77
CA HIS A 545 2.59 28.23 4.47
C HIS A 545 2.94 29.50 3.70
N LEU A 546 3.18 29.40 2.38
CA LEU A 546 3.44 30.58 1.55
C LEU A 546 2.29 31.00 0.62
N THR A 547 1.12 30.36 0.66
CA THR A 547 0.16 30.52 -0.46
C THR A 547 -1.32 30.75 -0.19
N TYR A 548 -1.85 30.74 1.04
CA TYR A 548 -3.28 31.04 1.22
C TYR A 548 -3.55 31.99 2.39
N GLY A 549 -4.01 33.19 2.04
CA GLY A 549 -4.63 34.13 2.96
C GLY A 549 -6.10 33.76 3.15
N GLU A 550 -6.40 32.95 4.14
CA GLU A 550 -7.72 32.88 4.79
C GLU A 550 -7.52 32.84 6.30
N SER A 551 -8.47 33.40 7.05
CA SER A 551 -8.34 33.80 8.46
C SER A 551 -7.98 32.65 9.40
N ILE A 552 -6.73 32.62 9.88
CA ILE A 552 -6.17 31.66 10.84
C ILE A 552 -5.90 32.37 12.18
N MET A 553 -6.28 31.76 13.30
CA MET A 553 -5.82 32.20 14.63
C MET A 553 -4.29 32.10 14.68
N PRO A 554 -3.55 33.16 15.05
CA PRO A 554 -2.10 33.15 14.98
C PRO A 554 -1.52 32.02 15.85
N ALA A 555 -0.44 31.39 15.38
CA ALA A 555 0.34 30.39 16.12
C ALA A 555 0.99 30.94 17.41
N TYR A 556 0.76 32.23 17.72
CA TYR A 556 1.34 32.99 18.82
C TYR A 556 0.27 33.48 19.80
N TRP A 557 0.69 33.87 21.00
CA TRP A 557 -0.17 34.57 21.95
C TRP A 557 -0.64 35.90 21.36
N PRO A 558 -1.96 36.20 21.35
CA PRO A 558 -2.46 37.49 20.92
C PRO A 558 -1.87 38.61 21.79
N GLY A 559 -0.95 39.40 21.24
CA GLY A 559 -0.25 40.47 21.97
C GLY A 559 1.06 40.06 22.66
N GLY A 560 1.56 38.84 22.44
CA GLY A 560 2.79 38.34 23.06
C GLY A 560 2.57 37.50 24.31
N ILE A 561 3.62 36.83 24.77
CA ILE A 561 3.58 36.00 25.99
C ILE A 561 3.24 36.88 27.20
N PRO A 562 2.20 36.55 27.99
CA PRO A 562 1.85 37.30 29.20
C PRO A 562 3.02 37.46 30.19
N SER A 563 3.17 38.65 30.76
CA SER A 563 4.35 39.03 31.57
C SER A 563 4.49 38.33 32.93
N HIS A 564 3.44 37.64 33.39
CA HIS A 564 3.47 36.78 34.59
C HIS A 564 3.97 35.37 34.29
N ILE A 565 4.00 34.94 33.03
CA ILE A 565 4.64 33.68 32.62
C ILE A 565 6.13 33.95 32.44
N ARG A 566 6.95 33.41 33.34
CA ARG A 566 8.40 33.69 33.36
C ARG A 566 9.21 32.40 33.39
N PRO A 567 10.35 32.35 32.69
CA PRO A 567 11.31 31.27 32.88
C PRO A 567 11.77 31.16 34.33
N HIS A 568 12.23 29.96 34.71
CA HIS A 568 12.81 29.73 36.02
C HIS A 568 14.11 30.55 36.21
N HIS A 569 14.52 30.75 37.46
CA HIS A 569 15.64 31.64 37.81
C HIS A 569 16.97 30.90 38.02
N THR A 570 16.93 29.57 38.15
CA THR A 570 18.11 28.75 38.45
C THR A 570 18.34 27.71 37.34
N PRO A 571 19.51 27.71 36.66
CA PRO A 571 19.81 26.75 35.61
C PRO A 571 20.23 25.36 36.14
N ASP A 572 20.66 25.27 37.41
CA ASP A 572 21.26 24.07 38.00
C ASP A 572 20.31 23.38 38.98
N LEU A 573 19.26 22.73 38.48
CA LEU A 573 18.41 21.84 39.29
C LEU A 573 18.78 20.38 39.03
N SER A 574 18.93 19.59 40.09
CA SER A 574 19.05 18.13 39.95
C SER A 574 17.73 17.53 39.46
N PHE A 575 17.78 16.37 38.80
CA PHE A 575 16.59 15.72 38.27
C PHE A 575 15.55 15.38 39.36
N ASP A 576 16.00 15.08 40.57
CA ASP A 576 15.13 14.81 41.72
C ASP A 576 14.42 16.11 42.20
N GLU A 577 15.13 17.25 42.21
CA GLU A 577 14.53 18.56 42.51
C GLU A 577 13.52 18.97 41.43
N ILE A 578 13.84 18.72 40.15
CA ILE A 578 12.92 19.00 39.04
C ILE A 578 11.62 18.20 39.19
N LYS A 579 11.71 16.90 39.53
CA LYS A 579 10.53 16.06 39.76
C LYS A 579 9.64 16.59 40.87
N GLU A 580 10.23 16.98 41.99
CA GLU A 580 9.50 17.57 43.10
C GLU A 580 8.85 18.90 42.73
N GLU A 581 9.51 19.73 41.93
CA GLU A 581 8.97 21.03 41.50
C GLU A 581 7.81 20.92 40.49
N VAL A 582 7.74 19.86 39.67
CA VAL A 582 6.76 19.77 38.56
C VAL A 582 5.61 18.80 38.80
N LYS A 583 5.65 17.95 39.84
CA LYS A 583 4.63 16.92 40.10
C LYS A 583 3.22 17.50 40.26
N GLY A 584 3.08 18.63 40.97
CA GLY A 584 1.78 19.30 41.15
C GLY A 584 1.20 19.80 39.82
N TRP A 585 2.06 20.33 38.95
CA TRP A 585 1.68 20.78 37.60
C TRP A 585 1.19 19.62 36.73
N LEU A 586 1.89 18.48 36.74
CA LEU A 586 1.47 17.28 35.98
C LEU A 586 0.09 16.78 36.41
N LEU A 587 -0.19 16.77 37.72
CA LEU A 587 -1.51 16.41 38.25
C LEU A 587 -2.59 17.43 37.82
N PHE A 588 -2.27 18.72 37.84
CA PHE A 588 -3.19 19.78 37.39
C PHE A 588 -3.55 19.64 35.91
N VAL A 589 -2.56 19.43 35.04
CA VAL A 589 -2.81 19.23 33.61
C VAL A 589 -3.65 17.98 33.36
N LYS A 590 -3.38 16.88 34.07
CA LYS A 590 -4.21 15.67 33.99
C LYS A 590 -5.67 15.92 34.35
N ALA A 591 -5.94 16.79 35.32
CA ALA A 591 -7.30 17.13 35.73
C ALA A 591 -7.98 18.14 34.77
N GLY A 592 -7.20 18.95 34.04
CA GLY A 592 -7.69 20.05 33.20
C GLY A 592 -7.87 19.73 31.72
N VAL A 593 -7.26 18.65 31.21
CA VAL A 593 -7.37 18.22 29.81
C VAL A 593 -8.77 17.62 29.53
N ARG A 594 -9.32 17.94 28.36
CA ARG A 594 -10.65 17.50 27.88
C ARG A 594 -10.52 17.12 26.41
N GLU A 595 -11.20 16.06 25.99
CA GLU A 595 -11.23 15.62 24.59
C GLU A 595 -12.24 16.47 23.79
N ASP A 596 -11.80 17.06 22.67
CA ASP A 596 -12.65 17.80 21.71
C ASP A 596 -12.13 17.54 20.27
N GLU A 597 -12.94 17.77 19.24
CA GLU A 597 -12.65 17.50 17.82
C GLU A 597 -12.01 18.70 17.08
N ASP A 598 -11.92 19.88 17.70
CA ASP A 598 -11.34 21.10 17.11
C ASP A 598 -9.83 21.26 17.42
N ASP A 599 -8.96 21.13 16.40
CA ASP A 599 -7.49 21.28 16.50
C ASP A 599 -7.08 22.63 17.16
N TYR A 600 -7.89 23.70 17.04
CA TYR A 600 -7.61 25.01 17.68
C TYR A 600 -8.12 25.12 19.12
N TYR A 601 -9.08 24.29 19.50
CA TYR A 601 -9.53 24.17 20.88
C TYR A 601 -8.37 23.68 21.76
N GLU A 602 -7.58 22.73 21.27
CA GLU A 602 -6.44 22.18 21.99
C GLU A 602 -5.33 23.22 22.26
N LEU A 603 -5.01 24.10 21.29
CA LEU A 603 -4.04 25.19 21.51
C LEU A 603 -4.54 26.20 22.56
N ARG A 604 -5.81 26.59 22.48
CA ARG A 604 -6.43 27.51 23.45
C ARG A 604 -6.45 26.91 24.85
N GLN A 605 -6.78 25.62 24.96
CA GLN A 605 -6.80 24.91 26.22
C GLN A 605 -5.41 24.83 26.86
N ARG A 606 -4.37 24.46 26.09
CA ARG A 606 -2.99 24.39 26.60
C ARG A 606 -2.52 25.74 27.13
N ARG A 607 -2.73 26.82 26.37
CA ARG A 607 -2.43 28.19 26.81
C ARG A 607 -3.20 28.58 28.07
N ALA A 608 -4.50 28.25 28.13
CA ALA A 608 -5.31 28.52 29.31
C ALA A 608 -4.80 27.79 30.55
N LEU A 609 -4.33 26.54 30.43
CA LEU A 609 -3.75 25.79 31.55
C LEU A 609 -2.43 26.42 32.04
N VAL A 610 -1.53 26.80 31.10
CA VAL A 610 -0.28 27.49 31.43
C VAL A 610 -0.57 28.83 32.13
N ASP A 611 -1.49 29.62 31.57
CA ASP A 611 -1.89 30.92 32.10
C ASP A 611 -2.49 30.80 33.50
N GLN A 612 -3.42 29.85 33.69
CA GLN A 612 -4.06 29.59 34.98
C GLN A 612 -3.04 29.19 36.05
N TRP A 613 -2.09 28.32 35.74
CA TRP A 613 -1.10 27.88 36.73
C TRP A 613 -0.08 28.97 37.05
N ALA A 614 0.40 29.71 36.05
CA ALA A 614 1.33 30.81 36.25
C ALA A 614 0.70 31.94 37.08
N ALA A 615 -0.57 32.27 36.82
CA ALA A 615 -1.30 33.32 37.55
C ALA A 615 -1.89 32.87 38.91
N ALA A 616 -1.91 31.57 39.21
CA ALA A 616 -2.48 31.04 40.44
C ALA A 616 -1.73 31.49 41.70
N THR A 617 -2.45 31.53 42.83
CA THR A 617 -1.85 31.74 44.15
C THR A 617 -1.00 30.55 44.57
N GLN A 618 -0.03 30.78 45.47
CA GLN A 618 0.82 29.70 45.95
C GLN A 618 0.02 28.62 46.67
N GLU A 619 -1.01 28.99 47.45
CA GLU A 619 -1.93 28.05 48.12
C GLU A 619 -2.62 27.12 47.12
N PHE A 620 -3.01 27.62 45.94
CA PHE A 620 -3.62 26.80 44.89
C PHE A 620 -2.64 25.76 44.35
N ARG A 621 -1.41 26.17 44.04
CA ARG A 621 -0.37 25.26 43.51
C ARG A 621 0.04 24.20 44.54
N ASP A 622 0.21 24.61 45.79
CA ASP A 622 0.54 23.73 46.91
C ASP A 622 -0.55 22.65 47.12
N SER A 623 -1.83 23.00 46.93
CA SER A 623 -2.93 22.03 47.04
C SER A 623 -2.85 20.90 46.02
N PHE A 624 -2.28 21.13 44.83
CA PHE A 624 -2.05 20.08 43.83
C PHE A 624 -0.76 19.30 44.12
N ASP A 625 0.27 19.99 44.59
CA ASP A 625 1.56 19.40 44.95
C ASP A 625 1.44 18.38 46.08
N GLU A 626 0.68 18.70 47.14
CA GLU A 626 0.44 17.80 48.28
C GLU A 626 -0.38 16.55 47.90
N ARG A 627 -1.23 16.65 46.86
CA ARG A 627 -2.05 15.54 46.37
C ARG A 627 -1.34 14.67 45.33
N ALA A 628 -0.24 15.14 44.76
CA ALA A 628 0.47 14.45 43.69
C ALA A 628 1.36 13.34 44.26
N PRO A 629 1.13 12.05 43.92
CA PRO A 629 2.03 10.98 44.34
C PRO A 629 3.37 11.08 43.61
N ILE A 630 4.46 10.72 44.30
CA ILE A 630 5.84 10.73 43.77
C ILE A 630 6.00 9.74 42.58
N ASP A 631 5.09 8.77 42.42
CA ASP A 631 5.07 7.75 41.35
C ASP A 631 3.86 7.92 40.37
N LEU A 632 3.52 9.15 39.99
CA LEU A 632 2.64 9.38 38.83
C LEU A 632 3.25 8.71 37.57
N PRO A 633 2.45 8.20 36.62
CA PRO A 633 2.97 7.69 35.35
C PRO A 633 3.82 8.77 34.68
N GLY A 634 5.12 8.51 34.48
CA GLY A 634 6.06 9.53 34.10
C GLY A 634 6.71 10.31 35.25
N THR A 635 6.79 9.79 36.48
CA THR A 635 7.75 10.19 37.52
C THR A 635 8.63 9.03 38.00
N GLU A 636 8.53 7.88 37.31
CA GLU A 636 9.16 6.60 37.64
C GLU A 636 10.70 6.69 37.76
N LYS A 637 11.28 5.75 38.53
CA LYS A 637 12.74 5.60 38.65
C LYS A 637 13.36 5.18 37.31
N ARG A 638 14.45 5.82 36.94
CA ARG A 638 15.26 5.51 35.75
C ARG A 638 15.62 4.02 35.71
N ILE A 639 15.22 3.32 34.66
CA ILE A 639 15.52 1.90 34.43
C ILE A 639 16.82 1.78 33.62
N TYR A 640 17.10 2.74 32.71
CA TYR A 640 18.33 2.77 31.91
C TYR A 640 19.03 4.14 31.91
N PRO A 641 20.36 4.21 32.10
CA PRO A 641 21.12 5.47 32.06
C PRO A 641 21.12 6.19 30.70
N SER A 642 20.74 5.50 29.63
CA SER A 642 20.81 5.97 28.25
C SER A 642 19.51 6.59 27.72
N ASP A 643 18.41 6.55 28.48
CA ASP A 643 17.15 7.17 28.09
C ASP A 643 16.98 8.47 28.92
N PRO A 644 16.96 9.66 28.29
CA PRO A 644 16.83 10.93 28.98
C PRO A 644 15.41 11.19 29.54
N ASP A 645 14.39 10.50 29.00
CA ASP A 645 12.97 10.80 29.19
C ASP A 645 12.24 9.83 30.14
N GLU A 646 12.97 8.94 30.82
CA GLU A 646 12.40 8.05 31.83
C GLU A 646 12.11 8.81 33.13
N GLY A 647 10.88 9.32 33.23
CA GLY A 647 10.33 9.80 34.50
C GLY A 647 9.92 11.27 34.56
N LEU A 648 9.67 11.95 33.44
CA LEU A 648 8.86 13.19 33.39
C LEU A 648 7.98 13.14 32.15
N ARG A 649 6.74 12.66 32.25
CA ARG A 649 5.83 12.54 31.10
C ARG A 649 4.42 13.00 31.41
N TYR A 650 3.86 13.83 30.54
CA TYR A 650 2.45 14.20 30.60
C TYR A 650 1.53 12.99 30.35
N PRO A 651 0.27 13.04 30.82
CA PRO A 651 -0.74 12.01 30.53
C PRO A 651 -0.88 11.75 29.02
N PRO A 652 -1.18 10.52 28.57
CA PRO A 652 -1.39 10.22 27.15
C PRO A 652 -2.43 11.12 26.49
N GLU A 653 -3.48 11.49 27.22
CA GLU A 653 -4.57 12.36 26.78
C GLU A 653 -4.08 13.79 26.49
N ALA A 654 -3.09 14.26 27.26
CA ALA A 654 -2.46 15.57 27.05
C ALA A 654 -1.43 15.56 25.90
N ARG A 655 -1.02 14.37 25.44
CA ARG A 655 -0.03 14.16 24.37
C ARG A 655 -0.63 13.73 23.04
N GLN A 656 -1.84 13.16 23.04
CA GLN A 656 -2.58 12.92 21.80
C GLN A 656 -2.85 14.27 21.12
N ARG A 657 -2.59 14.33 19.81
CA ARG A 657 -2.95 15.46 18.93
C ARG A 657 -2.26 16.80 19.17
N MET A 658 -1.13 16.89 19.89
CA MET A 658 -0.33 18.13 19.98
C MET A 658 0.14 18.61 18.58
N PHE A 659 -0.74 19.30 17.86
CA PHE A 659 -0.45 19.95 16.60
C PHE A 659 0.24 21.27 16.90
N THR A 660 1.41 21.43 16.32
CA THR A 660 2.09 22.72 16.22
C THR A 660 2.60 22.88 14.79
N ASN A 661 2.46 24.08 14.23
CA ASN A 661 3.12 24.46 12.97
C ASN A 661 4.62 24.74 13.18
N GLN A 662 5.11 24.52 14.40
CA GLN A 662 6.52 24.57 14.77
C GLN A 662 7.22 23.36 14.14
N PRO A 663 8.38 23.55 13.49
CA PRO A 663 9.17 22.45 12.93
C PRO A 663 9.53 21.44 14.02
N GLY A 664 9.58 20.14 13.66
CA GLY A 664 10.02 19.08 14.56
C GLY A 664 11.45 19.34 15.08
N HIS A 665 11.82 18.68 16.18
CA HIS A 665 13.13 18.86 16.85
C HIS A 665 14.35 18.48 15.99
N THR A 666 14.12 17.91 14.82
CA THR A 666 15.13 17.40 13.89
C THR A 666 15.28 18.39 12.74
N GLY A 667 16.46 19.02 12.59
CA GLY A 667 16.80 19.85 11.42
C GLY A 667 17.40 21.24 11.73
N VAL A 668 17.64 22.01 10.66
CA VAL A 668 18.17 23.39 10.72
C VAL A 668 17.05 24.41 10.74
N ILE A 669 17.08 25.34 11.70
CA ILE A 669 16.05 26.37 11.86
C ILE A 669 16.64 27.75 11.63
N CYS A 670 16.10 28.48 10.65
CA CYS A 670 16.46 29.87 10.37
C CYS A 670 15.60 30.82 11.20
N LEU A 671 16.22 31.57 12.11
CA LEU A 671 15.57 32.58 12.94
C LEU A 671 15.41 33.93 12.23
N ALA A 672 16.22 34.18 11.19
CA ALA A 672 16.13 35.40 10.41
C ALA A 672 14.87 35.41 9.52
N PRO A 673 14.25 36.57 9.27
CA PRO A 673 13.13 36.66 8.36
C PRO A 673 13.57 36.42 6.91
N VAL A 674 12.89 35.49 6.23
CA VAL A 674 13.16 35.05 4.84
C VAL A 674 11.96 35.33 3.91
N ASP A 675 11.13 36.30 4.28
CA ASP A 675 9.93 36.67 3.53
C ASP A 675 10.23 37.54 2.29
N ALA A 676 9.19 37.92 1.54
CA ALA A 676 9.30 38.79 0.38
C ALA A 676 9.82 40.20 0.72
N ALA A 677 9.71 40.64 1.98
CA ALA A 677 10.23 41.93 2.43
C ALA A 677 11.75 41.88 2.67
N HIS A 678 12.34 40.69 2.83
CA HIS A 678 13.78 40.49 3.07
C HIS A 678 14.45 39.62 1.97
N PRO A 679 14.47 40.09 0.69
CA PRO A 679 14.97 39.28 -0.43
C PRO A 679 16.45 38.91 -0.33
N ALA A 680 17.26 39.75 0.33
CA ALA A 680 18.68 39.46 0.59
C ALA A 680 18.84 38.25 1.53
N ASN A 681 18.02 38.16 2.59
CA ASN A 681 18.04 37.02 3.51
C ASN A 681 17.56 35.74 2.81
N LYS A 682 16.56 35.86 1.93
CA LYS A 682 16.09 34.74 1.10
C LYS A 682 17.17 34.20 0.17
N ALA A 683 17.88 35.08 -0.54
CA ALA A 683 18.99 34.69 -1.39
C ALA A 683 20.11 33.98 -0.60
N ARG A 684 20.47 34.52 0.57
CA ARG A 684 21.47 33.93 1.47
C ARG A 684 21.02 32.57 2.01
N TRP A 685 19.75 32.43 2.38
CA TRP A 685 19.19 31.18 2.89
C TRP A 685 19.21 30.06 1.85
N VAL A 686 18.83 30.35 0.60
CA VAL A 686 18.93 29.38 -0.50
C VAL A 686 20.37 28.88 -0.68
N LYS A 687 21.34 29.81 -0.75
CA LYS A 687 22.76 29.43 -0.84
C LYS A 687 23.22 28.61 0.37
N PHE A 688 22.78 28.99 1.57
CA PHE A 688 23.14 28.31 2.81
C PHE A 688 22.70 26.83 2.80
N LEU A 689 21.48 26.57 2.36
CA LEU A 689 20.95 25.21 2.23
C LEU A 689 21.70 24.40 1.19
N ILE A 690 22.07 25.01 0.05
CA ILE A 690 22.93 24.36 -0.95
C ILE A 690 24.30 24.04 -0.35
N LEU A 691 24.86 24.91 0.49
CA LEU A 691 26.15 24.68 1.14
C LEU A 691 26.13 23.57 2.22
N LEU A 692 24.97 23.02 2.61
CA LEU A 692 24.88 21.88 3.55
C LEU A 692 25.16 20.52 2.90
N TYR A 693 25.30 20.45 1.57
CA TYR A 693 25.77 19.25 0.89
C TYR A 693 27.29 19.07 1.02
N ARG A 694 27.77 17.83 0.85
CA ARG A 694 29.22 17.57 0.85
C ARG A 694 29.82 18.02 -0.48
N TYR A 695 30.91 18.78 -0.44
CA TYR A 695 31.64 19.29 -1.62
C TYR A 695 33.04 18.69 -1.75
N ASP A 696 33.24 17.52 -1.14
CA ASP A 696 34.43 16.70 -1.27
C ASP A 696 34.21 15.57 -2.29
N HIS A 697 35.14 14.64 -2.43
CA HIS A 697 34.96 13.51 -3.35
C HIS A 697 33.88 12.50 -2.88
N GLU A 698 33.25 12.69 -1.73
CA GLU A 698 32.19 11.82 -1.23
C GLU A 698 30.80 12.41 -1.49
N SER A 699 29.79 11.55 -1.66
CA SER A 699 28.41 11.98 -1.87
C SER A 699 27.64 11.91 -0.56
N GLY A 700 26.90 12.95 -0.21
CA GLY A 700 26.14 12.98 1.04
C GLY A 700 25.69 14.37 1.43
N HIS A 701 24.96 14.44 2.54
CA HIS A 701 24.60 15.66 3.23
C HIS A 701 25.45 15.81 4.50
N CYS A 702 25.78 17.04 4.90
CA CYS A 702 26.61 17.27 6.09
C CYS A 702 25.88 16.93 7.41
N LEU A 703 24.55 16.79 7.39
CA LEU A 703 23.73 16.46 8.56
C LEU A 703 23.19 15.02 8.56
N VAL A 704 23.73 14.14 7.70
CA VAL A 704 23.40 12.70 7.61
C VAL A 704 21.89 12.41 7.54
N ASN A 705 21.20 12.31 8.69
CA ASN A 705 19.78 11.97 8.83
C ASN A 705 18.89 13.19 9.16
N ASP A 706 19.41 14.29 9.74
CA ASP A 706 18.63 15.49 10.11
C ASP A 706 18.80 16.63 9.10
N HIS A 707 18.32 16.40 7.89
CA HIS A 707 18.48 17.33 6.76
C HIS A 707 17.25 18.20 6.48
N THR A 708 16.22 18.07 7.30
CA THR A 708 15.07 18.95 7.35
C THR A 708 15.51 20.37 7.68
N PHE A 709 14.84 21.35 7.10
CA PHE A 709 15.09 22.75 7.38
C PHE A 709 13.78 23.52 7.46
N SER A 710 13.77 24.59 8.24
CA SER A 710 12.60 25.43 8.44
C SER A 710 12.98 26.87 8.73
N VAL A 711 12.01 27.77 8.54
CA VAL A 711 12.15 29.19 8.90
C VAL A 711 11.22 29.48 10.06
N ALA A 712 11.78 30.00 11.14
CA ALA A 712 11.00 30.43 12.29
C ALA A 712 10.21 31.69 11.93
N SER A 713 8.90 31.61 12.04
CA SER A 713 8.05 32.80 12.04
C SER A 713 7.91 33.21 13.51
N LEU A 714 8.61 34.25 13.94
CA LEU A 714 8.52 34.75 15.32
C LEU A 714 7.33 35.69 15.49
N ASN A 715 6.86 35.83 16.71
CA ASN A 715 5.74 36.73 17.03
C ASN A 715 6.18 38.20 16.83
N PRO A 716 5.57 38.93 15.88
CA PRO A 716 5.96 40.32 15.60
C PRO A 716 5.71 41.26 16.78
N ALA A 717 4.84 40.87 17.72
CA ALA A 717 4.53 41.66 18.92
C ALA A 717 5.61 41.57 20.01
N THR A 718 6.45 40.53 20.00
CA THR A 718 7.47 40.31 21.05
C THR A 718 8.88 40.59 20.56
N THR A 719 9.20 40.30 19.30
CA THR A 719 10.59 40.33 18.82
C THR A 719 10.69 40.90 17.41
N THR A 720 11.54 41.90 17.22
CA THR A 720 11.86 42.50 15.91
C THR A 720 13.17 41.97 15.32
N THR A 721 14.10 41.49 16.16
CA THR A 721 15.36 40.86 15.76
C THR A 721 15.56 39.60 16.59
N ALA A 722 15.43 38.43 15.95
CA ALA A 722 15.54 37.13 16.59
C ALA A 722 16.93 36.88 17.19
N SER A 723 17.01 36.59 18.48
CA SER A 723 18.22 36.06 19.12
C SER A 723 18.09 34.56 19.42
N PHE A 724 19.20 33.90 19.78
CA PHE A 724 19.15 32.52 20.24
C PHE A 724 18.36 32.36 21.54
N ASP A 725 18.32 33.38 22.41
CA ASP A 725 17.54 33.34 23.65
C ASP A 725 16.02 33.34 23.40
N ASP A 726 15.58 33.90 22.27
CA ASP A 726 14.15 33.95 21.90
C ASP A 726 13.63 32.64 21.30
N PHE A 727 14.53 31.73 20.93
CA PHE A 727 14.19 30.49 20.22
C PHE A 727 13.36 29.53 21.06
N LEU A 728 13.71 29.29 22.33
CA LEU A 728 12.96 28.32 23.16
C LEU A 728 11.59 28.82 23.62
N PRO A 729 11.44 30.09 24.03
CA PRO A 729 10.12 30.67 24.24
C PRO A 729 9.27 30.56 22.97
N TRP A 730 9.84 30.83 21.80
CA TRP A 730 9.14 30.64 20.54
C TRP A 730 8.77 29.17 20.30
N LEU A 731 9.72 28.24 20.43
CA LEU A 731 9.53 26.83 20.08
C LEU A 731 8.50 26.16 20.98
N TYR A 732 8.60 26.38 22.28
CA TYR A 732 7.83 25.63 23.26
C TYR A 732 6.76 26.46 23.97
N LEU A 733 7.01 27.72 24.30
CA LEU A 733 6.11 28.50 25.15
C LEU A 733 4.98 29.21 24.37
N GLU A 734 5.27 29.74 23.18
CA GLU A 734 4.27 30.39 22.31
C GLU A 734 3.13 29.43 21.95
N SER A 735 3.44 28.16 21.71
CA SER A 735 2.47 27.12 21.40
C SER A 735 2.04 26.26 22.61
N ALA A 736 2.54 26.57 23.82
CA ALA A 736 2.31 25.79 25.05
C ALA A 736 2.54 24.27 24.83
N LEU A 737 3.70 23.92 24.30
CA LEU A 737 4.06 22.57 23.86
C LEU A 737 4.45 21.69 25.06
N PHE A 738 3.51 20.85 25.50
CA PHE A 738 3.68 19.94 26.65
C PHE A 738 4.62 18.75 26.36
N SER A 739 5.42 18.77 25.30
CA SER A 739 6.60 17.90 25.17
C SER A 739 7.86 18.56 25.72
N GLY A 740 7.89 19.89 25.83
CA GLY A 740 9.12 20.63 26.13
C GLY A 740 9.06 21.60 27.29
N ILE A 741 7.89 22.15 27.65
CA ILE A 741 7.74 22.99 28.85
C ILE A 741 7.13 22.24 30.02
N TYR A 742 7.54 22.62 31.23
CA TYR A 742 6.96 22.20 32.51
C TYR A 742 6.89 23.42 33.43
N LEU A 743 5.86 23.53 34.26
CA LEU A 743 5.76 24.62 35.23
C LEU A 743 6.10 24.11 36.63
N THR A 744 6.86 24.91 37.37
CA THR A 744 7.26 24.61 38.75
C THR A 744 6.14 24.91 39.74
N ARG A 745 6.31 24.48 40.99
CA ARG A 745 5.45 24.83 42.12
C ARG A 745 5.38 26.34 42.35
N GLY A 746 6.44 27.07 42.01
CA GLY A 746 6.49 28.53 42.03
C GLY A 746 5.79 29.23 40.85
N GLY A 747 5.30 28.49 39.85
CA GLY A 747 4.64 29.06 38.67
C GLY A 747 5.59 29.56 37.57
N THR A 748 6.88 29.22 37.65
CA THR A 748 7.87 29.53 36.60
C THR A 748 8.01 28.38 35.61
N VAL A 749 8.48 28.67 34.40
CA VAL A 749 8.62 27.70 33.30
C VAL A 749 10.02 27.09 33.27
N LEU A 750 10.09 25.76 33.19
CA LEU A 750 11.28 24.97 32.88
C LEU A 750 11.15 24.37 31.48
N TYR A 751 12.25 24.38 30.72
CA TYR A 751 12.35 23.77 29.40
C TYR A 751 13.11 22.44 29.51
N LEU A 752 12.38 21.33 29.61
CA LEU A 752 12.96 20.00 29.84
C LEU A 752 12.96 19.09 28.61
N GLY A 753 12.26 19.45 27.53
CA GLY A 753 12.34 18.72 26.24
C GLY A 753 13.65 18.96 25.48
N GLN A 754 14.72 19.33 26.19
CA GLN A 754 15.90 20.05 25.70
C GLN A 754 17.20 19.29 25.86
N LEU A 755 17.14 17.96 25.89
CA LEU A 755 18.34 17.16 26.17
C LEU A 755 19.24 16.98 24.92
N HIS A 756 19.01 17.76 23.85
CA HIS A 756 19.73 17.67 22.58
C HIS A 756 20.12 19.07 22.05
N ASN A 757 21.25 19.15 21.35
CA ASN A 757 21.76 20.40 20.75
C ASN A 757 20.88 20.86 19.57
N HIS A 758 20.66 22.17 19.43
CA HIS A 758 19.87 22.75 18.33
C HIS A 758 20.74 23.36 17.23
N LEU A 759 20.32 23.18 15.97
CA LEU A 759 20.98 23.75 14.78
C LEU A 759 20.25 25.00 14.30
N LEU A 760 20.77 26.18 14.66
CA LEU A 760 20.10 27.47 14.45
C LEU A 760 20.90 28.39 13.54
N VAL A 761 20.21 29.23 12.77
CA VAL A 761 20.83 30.27 11.93
C VAL A 761 20.13 31.60 12.17
N ASP A 762 20.83 32.54 12.77
CA ASP A 762 20.37 33.91 12.93
C ASP A 762 20.76 34.79 11.72
N GLU A 763 20.41 36.07 11.76
CA GLU A 763 20.70 36.99 10.65
C GLU A 763 22.21 37.16 10.44
N GLN A 764 23.00 37.15 11.52
CA GLN A 764 24.46 37.21 11.42
C GLN A 764 25.04 35.90 10.85
N GLY A 765 24.48 34.74 11.19
CA GLY A 765 24.82 33.44 10.63
C GLY A 765 24.61 33.39 9.12
N LEU A 766 23.47 33.90 8.62
CA LEU A 766 23.21 34.04 7.18
C LEU A 766 24.21 34.94 6.46
N ARG A 767 24.62 36.05 7.09
CA ARG A 767 25.61 36.97 6.50
C ARG A 767 27.03 36.39 6.51
N THR A 768 27.34 35.57 7.52
CA THR A 768 28.71 35.10 7.78
C THR A 768 28.98 33.64 7.38
N VAL A 769 28.01 32.96 6.77
CA VAL A 769 28.06 31.55 6.35
C VAL A 769 28.27 30.59 7.54
N ARG A 770 27.52 30.79 8.63
CA ARG A 770 27.70 30.02 9.87
C ARG A 770 26.38 29.48 10.42
N LEU A 771 26.36 28.18 10.68
CA LEU A 771 25.36 27.44 11.44
C LEU A 771 25.75 27.45 12.91
N ALA A 772 24.84 27.83 13.79
CA ALA A 772 25.03 27.73 15.23
C ALA A 772 24.57 26.37 15.74
N ILE A 773 25.41 25.73 16.53
CA ILE A 773 25.04 24.61 17.40
C ILE A 773 24.87 25.23 18.78
N VAL A 774 23.63 25.22 19.29
CA VAL A 774 23.25 25.87 20.55
C VAL A 774 22.83 24.82 21.56
N ASP A 775 23.44 24.87 22.73
CA ASP A 775 23.03 24.14 23.93
C ASP A 775 22.36 25.13 24.89
N TYR A 776 21.30 24.72 25.56
CA TYR A 776 20.49 25.55 26.42
C TYR A 776 20.42 24.97 27.83
N ASN A 777 20.31 25.85 28.82
CA ASN A 777 19.98 25.47 30.18
C ASN A 777 18.47 25.20 30.32
N ILE A 778 18.08 24.53 31.40
CA ILE A 778 16.66 24.22 31.70
C ILE A 778 15.80 25.47 31.95
N ASP A 779 16.43 26.61 32.26
CA ASP A 779 15.76 27.91 32.40
C ASP A 779 15.56 28.63 31.05
N GLY A 780 16.04 28.04 29.96
CA GLY A 780 15.93 28.57 28.61
C GLY A 780 17.05 29.53 28.22
N THR A 781 18.01 29.80 29.10
CA THR A 781 19.19 30.60 28.75
C THR A 781 20.16 29.80 27.90
N VAL A 782 20.86 30.47 26.98
CA VAL A 782 21.92 29.84 26.19
C VAL A 782 23.09 29.42 27.07
N LYS A 783 23.42 28.13 27.07
CA LYS A 783 24.53 27.55 27.84
C LYS A 783 25.84 27.62 27.07
N ASP A 784 25.86 27.09 25.86
CA ASP A 784 27.04 27.08 24.98
C ASP A 784 26.59 27.28 23.52
N VAL A 785 27.37 28.06 22.75
CA VAL A 785 27.15 28.25 21.31
C VAL A 785 28.45 28.02 20.56
N VAL A 786 28.38 27.18 19.54
CA VAL A 786 29.48 27.00 18.60
C VAL A 786 28.98 27.20 17.19
N LEU A 787 29.62 28.13 16.49
CA LEU A 787 29.36 28.38 15.08
C LEU A 787 30.17 27.42 14.23
N TRP A 788 29.65 26.99 13.08
CA TRP A 788 30.34 26.15 12.10
C TRP A 788 29.89 26.48 10.68
N ARG A 789 30.78 26.36 9.70
CA ARG A 789 30.39 26.50 8.29
C ARG A 789 29.57 25.29 7.83
N PRO A 790 28.47 25.47 7.07
CA PRO A 790 27.59 24.40 6.60
C PRO A 790 28.32 23.20 5.97
N PHE A 791 29.23 23.43 5.03
CA PHE A 791 29.96 22.38 4.31
C PHE A 791 31.05 21.68 5.15
N ASN A 792 31.35 22.19 6.36
CA ASN A 792 32.28 21.57 7.31
C ASN A 792 31.53 20.79 8.42
N MET A 793 30.20 20.76 8.41
CA MET A 793 29.38 20.22 9.51
C MET A 793 29.44 18.71 9.66
N PHE A 794 29.85 17.95 8.64
CA PHE A 794 29.77 16.49 8.66
C PHE A 794 30.44 15.84 9.88
N LYS A 795 31.69 16.23 10.19
CA LYS A 795 32.42 15.67 11.36
C LYS A 795 31.88 16.19 12.70
N PRO A 796 31.67 17.50 12.91
CA PRO A 796 31.02 18.01 14.11
C PRO A 796 29.66 17.34 14.38
N TYR A 797 28.83 17.20 13.36
CA TYR A 797 27.52 16.58 13.46
C TYR A 797 27.61 15.11 13.89
N LEU A 798 28.45 14.30 13.23
CA LEU A 798 28.66 12.90 13.62
C LEU A 798 29.12 12.77 15.08
N ASN A 799 30.06 13.62 15.50
CA ASN A 799 30.59 13.55 16.86
C ASN A 799 29.58 13.96 17.94
N LEU A 800 28.77 14.98 17.68
CA LEU A 800 27.75 15.45 18.63
C LEU A 800 26.54 14.52 18.68
N PHE A 801 25.95 14.22 17.52
CA PHE A 801 24.64 13.56 17.45
C PHE A 801 24.74 12.03 17.33
N VAL A 802 25.85 11.49 16.81
CA VAL A 802 26.03 10.04 16.65
C VAL A 802 26.94 9.46 17.73
N ASN A 803 28.06 10.11 18.02
CA ASN A 803 29.02 9.63 19.04
C ASN A 803 28.74 10.15 20.45
N GLY A 804 27.77 11.05 20.62
CA GLY A 804 27.35 11.58 21.93
C GLY A 804 28.41 12.41 22.65
N LEU A 805 29.35 13.03 21.92
CA LEU A 805 30.36 13.91 22.51
C LEU A 805 29.73 15.26 22.87
N SER A 806 30.27 15.91 23.91
CA SER A 806 29.84 17.26 24.29
C SER A 806 30.34 18.31 23.29
N ILE A 807 29.69 19.47 23.27
CA ILE A 807 30.13 20.62 22.44
C ILE A 807 31.59 20.98 22.74
N SER A 808 32.00 20.95 24.01
CA SER A 808 33.37 21.27 24.41
C SER A 808 34.39 20.25 23.90
N ASP A 809 34.07 18.95 23.91
CA ASP A 809 34.93 17.87 23.37
C ASP A 809 35.13 18.00 21.85
N VAL A 810 34.05 18.33 21.13
CA VAL A 810 34.09 18.50 19.67
C VAL A 810 34.95 19.71 19.28
N VAL A 811 34.89 20.79 20.05
CA VAL A 811 35.73 21.98 19.86
C VAL A 811 37.20 21.73 20.19
N GLN A 812 37.51 20.88 21.18
CA GLN A 812 38.87 20.72 21.71
C GLN A 812 39.72 19.64 21.02
N GLY A 813 39.13 18.63 20.36
CA GLY A 813 39.93 17.46 19.94
C GLY A 813 39.64 16.80 18.58
N LEU A 814 38.42 16.85 18.04
CA LEU A 814 38.04 15.94 16.92
C LEU A 814 37.12 16.54 15.84
N GLY A 815 36.65 17.78 15.98
CA GLY A 815 35.70 18.43 15.05
C GLY A 815 36.32 19.40 14.03
N GLY A 816 37.58 19.78 14.20
CA GLY A 816 38.25 20.77 13.36
C GLY A 816 38.64 22.04 14.15
N GLY A 817 39.82 22.60 13.90
CA GLY A 817 40.28 23.77 14.65
C GLY A 817 39.49 25.06 14.32
N LYS A 818 39.43 26.01 15.27
CA LYS A 818 38.88 27.38 15.10
C LYS A 818 39.37 28.10 13.83
N PHE A 819 40.52 27.70 13.30
CA PHE A 819 41.11 28.25 12.07
C PHE A 819 40.24 28.03 10.82
N HIS A 820 39.54 26.89 10.71
CA HIS A 820 38.77 26.52 9.51
C HIS A 820 37.33 27.05 9.50
N ASN A 821 37.02 27.96 10.43
CA ASN A 821 35.65 28.43 10.69
C ASN A 821 35.55 29.96 10.80
N GLN A 822 36.39 30.66 10.06
CA GLN A 822 36.32 32.13 9.99
C GLN A 822 35.01 32.58 9.30
N PRO A 823 34.47 33.76 9.61
CA PRO A 823 33.32 34.30 8.88
C PRO A 823 33.66 34.53 7.40
N MET A 824 32.68 34.36 6.51
CA MET A 824 32.79 34.68 5.08
C MET A 824 31.59 35.51 4.62
N ASP A 825 31.73 36.17 3.48
CA ASP A 825 30.66 36.97 2.91
C ASP A 825 29.71 36.10 2.06
N MET A 826 28.44 36.02 2.47
CA MET A 826 27.40 35.26 1.78
C MET A 826 26.85 35.99 0.53
N ASP A 827 27.19 37.26 0.34
CA ASP A 827 26.77 38.04 -0.83
C ASP A 827 27.57 37.68 -2.09
N LEU A 828 28.71 37.01 -1.92
CA LEU A 828 29.50 36.46 -3.02
C LEU A 828 28.77 35.30 -3.74
N PRO A 829 29.03 35.06 -5.03
CA PRO A 829 28.60 33.85 -5.72
C PRO A 829 29.02 32.57 -4.98
N ILE A 830 28.20 31.52 -5.01
CA ILE A 830 28.44 30.32 -4.20
C ILE A 830 29.80 29.66 -4.46
N LEU A 831 30.28 29.73 -5.71
CA LEU A 831 31.59 29.20 -6.11
C LEU A 831 32.75 30.05 -5.55
N ASP A 832 32.56 31.37 -5.48
CA ASP A 832 33.57 32.30 -4.96
C ASP A 832 33.72 32.13 -3.44
N ILE A 833 32.62 31.80 -2.73
CA ILE A 833 32.65 31.43 -1.31
C ILE A 833 33.59 30.22 -1.09
N LEU A 834 33.45 29.17 -1.91
CA LEU A 834 34.29 27.97 -1.83
C LEU A 834 35.76 28.27 -2.23
N GLN A 835 35.97 29.10 -3.25
CA GLN A 835 37.31 29.51 -3.68
C GLN A 835 38.03 30.35 -2.64
N HIS A 836 37.34 31.32 -2.02
CA HIS A 836 37.90 32.12 -0.93
C HIS A 836 38.27 31.23 0.27
N ALA A 837 37.42 30.27 0.63
CA ALA A 837 37.73 29.30 1.68
C ALA A 837 38.97 28.46 1.33
N LYS A 838 39.15 28.08 0.06
CA LYS A 838 40.34 27.35 -0.41
C LYS A 838 41.60 28.20 -0.39
N ALA A 839 41.54 29.43 -0.89
CA ALA A 839 42.65 30.37 -0.91
C ALA A 839 43.17 30.67 0.52
N ALA A 840 42.28 30.69 1.50
CA ALA A 840 42.62 30.86 2.91
C ALA A 840 43.09 29.56 3.61
N ASN A 841 43.17 28.42 2.89
CA ASN A 841 43.47 27.09 3.43
C ASN A 841 42.52 26.64 4.55
N GLN A 842 41.23 26.97 4.41
CA GLN A 842 40.19 26.76 5.43
C GLN A 842 39.25 25.58 5.12
N LEU A 843 39.48 24.83 4.04
CA LEU A 843 38.71 23.62 3.69
C LEU A 843 39.25 22.37 4.40
N PHE A 844 38.38 21.48 4.87
CA PHE A 844 38.79 20.24 5.54
C PHE A 844 39.00 19.06 4.58
N GLY A 845 40.00 18.24 4.89
CA GLY A 845 40.17 16.91 4.30
C GLY A 845 40.27 16.94 2.77
N THR A 846 39.51 16.05 2.13
CA THR A 846 39.48 15.87 0.67
C THR A 846 38.84 17.04 -0.08
N MET A 847 38.09 17.91 0.59
CA MET A 847 37.52 19.12 -0.04
C MET A 847 38.59 20.10 -0.52
N ASN A 848 39.75 20.14 0.15
CA ASN A 848 40.88 20.99 -0.28
C ASN A 848 41.49 20.50 -1.62
N LEU A 849 41.26 19.23 -1.97
CA LEU A 849 41.77 18.61 -3.20
C LEU A 849 40.86 18.91 -4.41
N CYS A 850 39.58 19.24 -4.21
CA CYS A 850 38.64 19.53 -5.28
C CYS A 850 39.00 20.81 -6.06
N ALA A 851 38.86 20.78 -7.38
CA ALA A 851 38.98 21.94 -8.25
C ALA A 851 37.65 22.70 -8.39
N LEU A 852 37.68 23.91 -8.98
CA LEU A 852 36.48 24.71 -9.23
C LEU A 852 35.43 23.95 -10.06
N GLU A 853 35.87 23.21 -11.08
CA GLU A 853 34.97 22.42 -11.93
C GLU A 853 34.31 21.27 -11.17
N ASP A 854 35.00 20.68 -10.18
CA ASP A 854 34.40 19.63 -9.35
C ASP A 854 33.25 20.21 -8.50
N TRP A 855 33.40 21.43 -7.96
CA TRP A 855 32.32 22.09 -7.22
C TRP A 855 31.15 22.53 -8.10
N LYS A 856 31.42 22.99 -9.34
CA LYS A 856 30.34 23.30 -10.29
C LYS A 856 29.49 22.07 -10.57
N GLU A 857 30.15 20.94 -10.85
CA GLU A 857 29.47 19.67 -11.09
C GLU A 857 28.69 19.22 -9.84
N ASP A 858 29.27 19.33 -8.65
CA ASP A 858 28.60 18.96 -7.40
C ASP A 858 27.35 19.82 -7.13
N ILE A 859 27.44 21.13 -7.36
CA ILE A 859 26.28 22.03 -7.20
C ILE A 859 25.20 21.67 -8.20
N GLU A 860 25.51 21.36 -9.46
CA GLU A 860 24.48 20.93 -10.42
C GLU A 860 23.89 19.55 -10.07
N VAL A 861 24.65 18.68 -9.42
CA VAL A 861 24.16 17.39 -8.92
C VAL A 861 23.17 17.57 -7.76
N TYR A 862 23.39 18.56 -6.87
CA TYR A 862 22.56 18.78 -5.66
C TYR A 862 21.48 19.84 -5.82
N ALA A 863 21.72 20.84 -6.64
CA ALA A 863 20.90 22.02 -6.85
C ALA A 863 20.86 22.37 -8.35
N SER A 864 20.29 21.46 -9.15
CA SER A 864 20.23 21.55 -10.61
C SER A 864 19.64 22.89 -11.08
N GLY A 865 20.39 23.61 -11.92
CA GLY A 865 19.97 24.90 -12.48
C GLY A 865 20.18 26.11 -11.56
N TYR A 866 20.67 25.90 -10.32
CA TYR A 866 20.95 27.01 -9.40
C TYR A 866 22.02 27.96 -9.93
N LEU A 867 23.14 27.43 -10.46
CA LEU A 867 24.25 28.27 -10.95
C LEU A 867 23.81 29.18 -12.12
N ALA A 868 22.92 28.68 -12.98
CA ALA A 868 22.36 29.46 -14.08
C ALA A 868 21.47 30.61 -13.57
N LEU A 869 20.66 30.36 -12.53
CA LEU A 869 19.83 31.39 -11.90
C LEU A 869 20.69 32.42 -11.14
N GLU A 870 21.70 31.98 -10.41
CA GLU A 870 22.61 32.87 -9.69
C GLU A 870 23.38 33.77 -10.67
N ALA A 871 23.89 33.22 -11.78
CA ALA A 871 24.56 34.00 -12.83
C ALA A 871 23.64 35.05 -13.48
N ALA A 872 22.33 34.79 -13.54
CA ALA A 872 21.32 35.72 -14.03
C ALA A 872 20.85 36.74 -12.98
N GLY A 873 21.40 36.73 -11.75
CA GLY A 873 20.95 37.58 -10.64
C GLY A 873 19.61 37.15 -10.04
N ARG A 874 19.13 35.95 -10.37
CA ARG A 874 17.81 35.40 -9.99
C ARG A 874 17.92 34.21 -9.02
N GLY A 875 19.03 34.10 -8.29
CA GLY A 875 19.27 32.98 -7.36
C GLY A 875 18.22 32.83 -6.25
N LEU A 876 17.49 33.91 -5.90
CA LEU A 876 16.40 33.88 -4.92
C LEU A 876 15.10 33.24 -5.44
N ASP A 877 14.96 33.10 -6.75
CA ASP A 877 13.81 32.46 -7.43
C ASP A 877 13.96 30.92 -7.46
N TYR A 878 15.10 30.39 -6.99
CA TYR A 878 15.34 28.96 -6.99
C TYR A 878 14.35 28.23 -6.07
N ASP A 879 13.63 27.26 -6.63
CA ASP A 879 12.69 26.44 -5.89
C ASP A 879 13.43 25.39 -5.07
N LEU A 880 13.34 25.48 -3.74
CA LEU A 880 14.02 24.57 -2.81
C LEU A 880 13.56 23.11 -2.98
N ARG A 881 12.39 22.85 -3.60
CA ARG A 881 11.94 21.49 -3.95
C ARG A 881 12.83 20.81 -5.01
N ASN A 882 13.61 21.59 -5.75
CA ASN A 882 14.57 21.07 -6.72
C ASN A 882 15.89 20.67 -6.06
N LEU A 883 16.08 20.92 -4.76
CA LEU A 883 17.19 20.33 -4.02
C LEU A 883 17.02 18.81 -3.99
N VAL A 884 18.10 18.09 -4.31
CA VAL A 884 18.07 16.64 -4.35
C VAL A 884 17.96 16.08 -2.94
N ALA A 885 16.94 15.26 -2.70
CA ALA A 885 16.74 14.62 -1.41
C ALA A 885 18.00 13.84 -0.98
N PRO A 886 18.47 13.97 0.27
CA PRO A 886 19.69 13.31 0.75
C PRO A 886 19.75 11.79 0.57
N GLU A 887 18.60 11.11 0.58
CA GLU A 887 18.48 9.68 0.28
C GLU A 887 18.87 9.35 -1.18
N GLU A 888 18.50 10.22 -2.12
CA GLU A 888 18.93 10.12 -3.52
C GLU A 888 20.40 10.53 -3.67
N VAL A 889 20.88 11.51 -2.91
CA VAL A 889 22.28 11.97 -2.93
C VAL A 889 23.25 10.84 -2.60
N MET A 890 22.94 9.99 -1.61
CA MET A 890 23.77 8.82 -1.30
C MET A 890 23.83 7.79 -2.43
N MET A 891 22.85 7.77 -3.34
CA MET A 891 22.82 6.89 -4.51
C MET A 891 23.49 7.50 -5.74
N ARG A 892 23.59 8.83 -5.80
CA ARG A 892 24.29 9.54 -6.87
C ARG A 892 25.80 9.42 -6.68
N ARG A 893 26.51 9.11 -7.76
CA ARG A 893 27.98 9.16 -7.77
C ARG A 893 28.46 10.44 -8.39
N LYS A 894 29.30 11.18 -7.66
CA LYS A 894 30.00 12.35 -8.17
C LYS A 894 30.87 12.01 -9.40
N PRO A 895 30.79 12.77 -10.49
CA PRO A 895 31.67 12.60 -11.64
C PRO A 895 33.15 12.77 -11.25
N ALA A 896 33.47 13.73 -10.37
CA ALA A 896 34.81 13.93 -9.82
C ALA A 896 35.38 12.67 -9.14
N LEU A 897 34.58 11.99 -8.30
CA LEU A 897 34.98 10.72 -7.68
C LEU A 897 35.23 9.62 -8.72
N ARG A 898 34.40 9.54 -9.77
CA ARG A 898 34.62 8.56 -10.86
C ARG A 898 35.91 8.83 -11.60
N ARG A 899 36.24 10.10 -11.87
CA ARG A 899 37.52 10.50 -12.50
C ARG A 899 38.70 10.07 -11.62
N LEU A 900 38.61 10.30 -10.31
CA LEU A 900 39.67 9.97 -9.36
C LEU A 900 39.88 8.46 -9.20
N LEU A 901 38.80 7.69 -9.05
CA LEU A 901 38.85 6.22 -9.00
C LEU A 901 39.43 5.64 -10.30
N SER A 902 39.02 6.18 -11.45
CA SER A 902 39.56 5.78 -12.77
C SER A 902 41.06 6.09 -12.90
N ALA A 903 41.49 7.28 -12.47
CA ALA A 903 42.90 7.69 -12.52
C ALA A 903 43.82 6.81 -11.64
N HIS A 904 43.28 6.23 -10.56
CA HIS A 904 44.01 5.34 -9.66
C HIS A 904 43.75 3.85 -9.91
N GLY A 905 43.05 3.48 -10.98
CA GLY A 905 42.76 2.08 -11.33
C GLY A 905 41.88 1.35 -10.32
N LEU A 906 41.10 2.08 -9.52
CA LEU A 906 40.21 1.52 -8.50
C LEU A 906 38.84 1.19 -9.09
N PRO A 907 38.16 0.13 -8.60
CA PRO A 907 36.88 -0.31 -9.14
C PRO A 907 35.84 0.80 -9.06
N THR A 908 35.18 1.09 -10.18
CA THR A 908 34.08 2.04 -10.22
C THR A 908 32.75 1.36 -9.86
N ASP A 909 32.71 0.28 -9.07
CA ASP A 909 31.46 -0.42 -8.72
C ASP A 909 31.19 -0.40 -7.20
N ARG A 910 29.95 -0.13 -6.78
CA ARG A 910 29.63 0.25 -5.38
C ARG A 910 29.80 -0.97 -4.46
N ASN A 911 29.52 -2.15 -5.02
CA ASN A 911 29.66 -3.45 -4.36
C ASN A 911 31.13 -3.90 -4.23
N ALA A 912 32.08 -3.25 -4.90
CA ALA A 912 33.49 -3.64 -4.89
C ALA A 912 34.34 -2.84 -3.88
N LEU A 913 33.86 -1.68 -3.41
CA LEU A 913 34.63 -0.76 -2.56
C LEU A 913 34.26 -0.81 -1.07
N PHE A 914 33.09 -1.36 -0.71
CA PHE A 914 32.69 -1.56 0.69
C PHE A 914 32.02 -2.93 0.87
N PRO A 915 32.75 -3.95 1.36
CA PRO A 915 32.12 -5.16 1.84
C PRO A 915 31.62 -4.94 3.27
N VAL A 916 30.29 -4.86 3.40
CA VAL A 916 29.48 -4.83 4.64
C VAL A 916 29.48 -3.51 5.40
#